data_AF-A0A0F5IME3-F1
#
_entry.id   AF-A0A0F5IME3-F1
#
_cell.length_a   1.000
_cell.length_b   1.000
_cell.length_c   1.000
_cell.angle_alpha   90.00
_cell.angle_beta   90.00
_cell.angle_gamma   90.00
#
_symmetry.space_group_name_H-M   'P 1'
#
loop_
_entity.id
_entity.type
_entity.pdbx_description
1 polymer ?
#
loop_
_entity_poly.entity_id
_entity_poly.type
_entity_poly.pdbx_seq_one_letter_code
_entity_poly.pdbx_strand_id
1 'polypeptide(L)'
;MTTLKSFLLLLCISFSLQAYAQEKVTTREVLSLDKGWSFHLGDIPYPVIKGHNATYRNAKAGYVSGAASPNYDDSSWRIVDLPHDWAIEGKVDPEANLSQGYYNRGFGWYRRKFKLSPEDKGKHQEIQFDGIATHATIWVNGTVLHRNWCGYTSMYIDITPYATYGDDVNTIAVRVDADAQEGWWYEGAGIYRHTWLVKRSPLHIITDGVFANPIKKTESQWEIPVEVSLYNSGKLPANSEFEVSLFAPDGQSITTQTQKLSVGALGEEIAKLSMTVENPQLWSPDSPALYKVKTVVKQNGTTMDKAETNCGFRTIRFDNKTGFWLNGENIKIKGVCNHQDHAGVGVAVPDALWEFRLRKLKEMGVNAYRVAHNPVAKEFMAACDSMGIMLLDENRLFNTSPEYVRQLEWQIRRDRNCPSVILWSVFNEEPMQGTENGVEMVRRMYDVVKKMDPTRPITAAMNGGFFSEYNVSQAVDVGGFNYQIESYDRFHEENPDLPLTSTEDGSAFMIRGEYVTDRSKNLMDSYDTQCADWGATHRRAWKAVAERPWMAGCFYWTGFDYHGEPTPHRWPTVSSFFGIMDLCGFPKMAYHLHQAQWVKDKPVLELVPHWNWPADSIGKPIKVMALSNADKVKLLLNGKEISEQTVDPYEMNTWSVPYKPGKLEAIGYKNGKIVSRTKVETTKEPVQVRLTPYRNSLAGDGRDAMPVTVEVVDSKGRHVPTADNMIEFTVIGPAEIIGLGNGNPNCHEPEKGNKRSLFYGLAQVIIQSKEGSGPITLTASTPGLKPATITINADQVAPVPSIPAENPPMLLNKWVASPLSTEKPDATRQIADNDMNSWQPISGGDLIKLENANFVILRATFNPYQAHRQEGGSILFKQLTGKAEIWLNGQLIGSKTTDKEEDFTVEFPAIKDRCDLRVLLNGTANESVGLKGNVTVRTKRSASVSD
;
A
#
# COMPACT_ATOMS: atom_id res chain seq x y z
N MET A 1 -37.64 58.75 19.07
CA MET A 1 -37.08 58.33 17.75
C MET A 1 -35.61 57.85 17.84
N THR A 2 -34.93 58.03 18.96
CA THR A 2 -33.51 57.67 19.17
C THR A 2 -33.28 56.27 19.77
N THR A 3 -34.25 55.71 20.50
CA THR A 3 -34.15 54.38 21.11
C THR A 3 -34.43 53.22 20.15
N LEU A 4 -35.23 53.42 19.10
CA LEU A 4 -35.53 52.39 18.10
C LEU A 4 -34.38 52.18 17.10
N LYS A 5 -33.57 53.21 16.83
CA LYS A 5 -32.38 53.13 15.98
C LYS A 5 -31.23 52.37 16.66
N SER A 6 -31.04 52.53 17.97
CA SER A 6 -30.01 51.78 18.71
C SER A 6 -30.36 50.29 18.84
N PHE A 7 -31.65 49.95 18.95
CA PHE A 7 -32.08 48.54 19.01
C PHE A 7 -31.99 47.84 17.64
N LEU A 8 -32.31 48.53 16.54
CA LEU A 8 -32.07 47.99 15.19
C LEU A 8 -30.59 47.91 14.83
N LEU A 9 -29.74 48.83 15.31
CA LEU A 9 -28.30 48.78 15.06
C LEU A 9 -27.64 47.64 15.87
N LEU A 10 -28.07 47.39 17.11
CA LEU A 10 -27.63 46.21 17.88
C LEU A 10 -28.16 44.89 17.30
N LEU A 11 -29.40 44.85 16.78
CA LEU A 11 -29.91 43.67 16.08
C LEU A 11 -29.14 43.41 14.78
N CYS A 12 -28.89 44.44 13.96
CA CYS A 12 -28.12 44.31 12.72
C CYS A 12 -26.64 44.00 12.96
N ILE A 13 -26.04 44.48 14.06
CA ILE A 13 -24.66 44.12 14.46
C ILE A 13 -24.61 42.70 15.03
N SER A 14 -25.65 42.23 15.74
CA SER A 14 -25.73 40.83 16.19
C SER A 14 -25.99 39.82 15.05
N PHE A 15 -26.76 40.21 14.02
CA PHE A 15 -26.99 39.38 12.83
C PHE A 15 -25.83 39.43 11.83
N SER A 16 -25.05 40.52 11.78
CA SER A 16 -23.83 40.59 10.96
C SER A 16 -22.59 39.99 11.64
N LEU A 17 -22.55 39.92 12.97
CA LEU A 17 -21.51 39.18 13.71
C LEU A 17 -21.76 37.65 13.76
N GLN A 18 -22.99 37.18 13.56
CA GLN A 18 -23.27 35.75 13.37
C GLN A 18 -22.99 35.25 11.94
N ALA A 19 -22.79 36.15 10.98
CA ALA A 19 -22.58 35.81 9.56
C ALA A 19 -21.10 35.81 9.12
N TYR A 20 -20.16 36.14 10.00
CA TYR A 20 -18.72 36.19 9.69
C TYR A 20 -17.90 35.44 10.74
N ALA A 21 -17.95 34.11 10.74
CA ALA A 21 -16.87 33.21 11.17
C ALA A 21 -17.35 31.75 11.24
N GLN A 22 -17.79 31.17 10.13
CA GLN A 22 -17.57 29.74 9.97
C GLN A 22 -16.94 29.52 8.60
N GLU A 23 -15.83 28.79 8.66
CA GLU A 23 -14.77 28.68 7.68
C GLU A 23 -15.24 28.23 6.29
N LYS A 24 -14.38 28.46 5.30
CA LYS A 24 -14.65 28.28 3.88
C LYS A 24 -15.20 26.88 3.59
N VAL A 25 -16.38 26.82 3.00
CA VAL A 25 -17.00 25.56 2.58
C VAL A 25 -16.30 25.04 1.33
N THR A 26 -15.74 23.83 1.39
CA THR A 26 -15.23 23.13 0.21
C THR A 26 -15.58 21.66 0.27
N THR A 27 -15.89 21.07 -0.88
CA THR A 27 -16.00 19.62 -1.00
C THR A 27 -14.67 18.95 -0.69
N ARG A 28 -14.70 17.76 -0.07
CA ARG A 28 -13.51 16.94 0.13
C ARG A 28 -12.71 16.76 -1.16
N GLU A 29 -11.42 17.01 -1.06
CA GLU A 29 -10.42 16.74 -2.09
C GLU A 29 -9.50 15.65 -1.54
N VAL A 30 -9.31 14.55 -2.28
CA VAL A 30 -8.31 13.52 -2.00
C VAL A 30 -7.29 13.62 -3.12
N LEU A 31 -6.08 14.06 -2.80
CA LEU A 31 -5.04 14.36 -3.77
C LEU A 31 -3.84 13.45 -3.52
N SER A 32 -3.38 12.75 -4.54
CA SER A 32 -2.17 11.93 -4.44
C SER A 32 -0.93 12.79 -4.16
N LEU A 33 -0.08 12.28 -3.27
CA LEU A 33 1.26 12.76 -2.98
C LEU A 33 2.35 11.86 -3.59
N ASP A 34 1.99 10.84 -4.36
CA ASP A 34 2.91 9.76 -4.73
C ASP A 34 4.07 10.22 -5.60
N LYS A 35 3.89 11.26 -6.42
CA LYS A 35 4.90 11.71 -7.36
C LYS A 35 5.91 12.68 -6.76
N GLY A 36 7.16 12.56 -7.19
CA GLY A 36 8.20 13.57 -7.01
C GLY A 36 8.81 13.62 -5.60
N TRP A 37 9.07 12.48 -4.98
CA TRP A 37 9.80 12.40 -3.72
C TRP A 37 11.31 12.37 -3.95
N SER A 38 12.05 13.18 -3.21
CA SER A 38 13.50 13.05 -3.07
C SER A 38 13.81 11.91 -2.10
N PHE A 39 14.64 10.97 -2.51
CA PHE A 39 15.02 9.78 -1.76
C PHE A 39 16.54 9.68 -1.57
N HIS A 40 16.95 9.34 -0.34
CA HIS A 40 18.32 9.01 0.03
C HIS A 40 18.36 7.65 0.73
N LEU A 41 19.14 6.72 0.18
CA LEU A 41 19.45 5.44 0.81
C LEU A 41 20.60 5.62 1.80
N GLY A 42 20.41 5.15 3.03
CA GLY A 42 21.31 5.34 4.16
C GLY A 42 20.73 6.28 5.21
N ASP A 43 21.25 6.17 6.44
CA ASP A 43 20.87 7.10 7.50
C ASP A 43 21.67 8.40 7.42
N ILE A 44 21.04 9.49 7.81
CA ILE A 44 21.65 10.81 7.89
C ILE A 44 21.70 11.19 9.37
N PRO A 45 22.89 11.14 10.00
CA PRO A 45 23.01 11.43 11.41
C PRO A 45 22.44 12.81 11.76
N TYR A 46 21.70 12.86 12.86
CA TYR A 46 21.25 14.14 13.39
C TYR A 46 22.46 15.00 13.77
N PRO A 47 22.50 16.30 13.42
CA PRO A 47 23.64 17.15 13.76
C PRO A 47 23.88 17.21 15.28
N VAL A 48 25.15 17.13 15.68
CA VAL A 48 25.52 17.24 17.10
C VAL A 48 25.17 18.64 17.62
N ILE A 49 24.35 18.69 18.66
CA ILE A 49 23.92 19.94 19.29
C ILE A 49 25.06 20.45 20.17
N LYS A 50 25.60 21.64 19.85
CA LYS A 50 26.66 22.30 20.61
C LYS A 50 26.35 23.78 20.79
N GLY A 51 26.62 24.30 22.00
CA GLY A 51 26.37 25.71 22.35
C GLY A 51 24.93 25.99 22.78
N HIS A 52 24.71 27.19 23.31
CA HIS A 52 23.43 27.56 23.91
C HIS A 52 22.33 27.70 22.85
N ASN A 53 22.58 28.43 21.75
CA ASN A 53 21.54 28.70 20.75
C ASN A 53 21.03 27.40 20.10
N ALA A 54 21.94 26.52 19.68
CA ALA A 54 21.56 25.24 19.07
C ALA A 54 20.75 24.37 20.05
N THR A 55 21.15 24.33 21.33
CA THR A 55 20.42 23.60 22.39
C THR A 55 19.03 24.20 22.60
N TYR A 56 18.96 25.52 22.73
CA TYR A 56 17.71 26.24 22.91
C TYR A 56 16.76 25.99 21.74
N ARG A 57 17.23 26.16 20.50
CA ARG A 57 16.44 25.97 19.28
C ARG A 57 15.96 24.54 19.13
N ASN A 58 16.80 23.55 19.44
CA ASN A 58 16.42 22.13 19.41
C ASN A 58 15.28 21.79 20.40
N ALA A 59 15.09 22.58 21.45
CA ALA A 59 14.03 22.40 22.44
C ALA A 59 12.74 23.21 22.12
N LYS A 60 12.64 23.86 20.95
CA LYS A 60 11.46 24.65 20.56
C LYS A 60 10.68 24.00 19.42
N ALA A 61 9.37 24.14 19.46
CA ALA A 61 8.47 23.74 18.38
C ALA A 61 8.82 24.47 17.06
N GLY A 62 8.61 23.79 15.92
CA GLY A 62 8.86 24.36 14.59
C GLY A 62 10.35 24.51 14.22
N TYR A 63 11.26 23.94 15.01
CA TYR A 63 12.69 23.92 14.71
C TYR A 63 13.27 22.51 14.78
N VAL A 64 13.97 22.11 13.71
CA VAL A 64 14.71 20.86 13.62
C VAL A 64 15.94 21.06 12.73
N SER A 65 17.00 20.29 12.98
CA SER A 65 18.23 20.29 12.18
C SER A 65 18.33 19.04 11.30
N GLY A 66 19.35 18.98 10.44
CA GLY A 66 19.60 17.82 9.58
C GLY A 66 18.54 17.62 8.51
N ALA A 67 18.40 16.38 8.02
CA ALA A 67 17.51 16.01 6.91
C ALA A 67 16.02 16.27 7.17
N ALA A 68 15.60 16.45 8.42
CA ALA A 68 14.22 16.82 8.77
C ALA A 68 13.94 18.34 8.60
N SER A 69 14.99 19.18 8.48
CA SER A 69 14.83 20.63 8.36
C SER A 69 14.15 21.01 7.04
N PRO A 70 13.21 21.98 7.02
CA PRO A 70 12.61 22.46 5.78
C PRO A 70 13.65 22.95 4.75
N ASN A 71 14.73 23.57 5.23
CA ASN A 71 15.79 24.17 4.41
C ASN A 71 16.99 23.23 4.21
N TYR A 72 16.82 21.93 4.46
CA TYR A 72 17.84 20.94 4.12
C TYR A 72 18.02 20.86 2.59
N ASP A 73 19.28 20.73 2.17
CA ASP A 73 19.65 20.60 0.77
C ASP A 73 19.50 19.14 0.30
N ASP A 74 18.39 18.86 -0.36
CA ASP A 74 18.04 17.56 -0.94
C ASP A 74 18.24 17.53 -2.47
N SER A 75 18.90 18.53 -3.07
CA SER A 75 18.96 18.65 -4.54
C SER A 75 19.77 17.55 -5.23
N SER A 76 20.59 16.80 -4.48
CA SER A 76 21.38 15.67 -4.97
C SER A 76 20.70 14.32 -4.77
N TRP A 77 19.54 14.28 -4.13
CA TRP A 77 18.81 13.04 -3.84
C TRP A 77 18.12 12.53 -5.10
N ARG A 78 17.97 11.21 -5.21
CA ARG A 78 17.27 10.57 -6.33
C ARG A 78 15.79 10.96 -6.26
N ILE A 79 15.17 11.30 -7.38
CA ILE A 79 13.71 11.44 -7.44
C ILE A 79 13.08 10.07 -7.66
N VAL A 80 12.08 9.73 -6.85
CA VAL A 80 11.28 8.52 -6.95
C VAL A 80 9.80 8.87 -6.87
N ASP A 81 8.98 8.05 -7.51
CA ASP A 81 7.54 8.04 -7.31
C ASP A 81 7.19 6.88 -6.36
N LEU A 82 6.14 7.06 -5.58
CA LEU A 82 5.59 6.05 -4.69
C LEU A 82 4.45 5.28 -5.39
N PRO A 83 4.11 4.06 -4.94
CA PRO A 83 4.78 3.26 -3.91
C PRO A 83 6.24 2.90 -4.24
N HIS A 84 7.11 2.85 -3.23
CA HIS A 84 8.53 2.56 -3.41
C HIS A 84 9.07 1.60 -2.33
N ASP A 85 9.62 0.48 -2.80
CA ASP A 85 10.40 -0.48 -2.04
C ASP A 85 11.84 -0.45 -2.53
N TRP A 86 12.77 0.07 -1.73
CA TRP A 86 14.17 0.19 -2.17
C TRP A 86 14.95 -1.12 -2.00
N ALA A 87 14.48 -2.04 -1.15
CA ALA A 87 15.22 -3.27 -0.88
C ALA A 87 15.26 -4.17 -2.12
N ILE A 88 14.14 -4.26 -2.86
CA ILE A 88 14.03 -5.07 -4.08
C ILE A 88 14.89 -4.53 -5.24
N GLU A 89 15.31 -3.26 -5.18
CA GLU A 89 16.24 -2.69 -6.16
C GLU A 89 17.69 -3.18 -5.94
N GLY A 90 17.98 -3.68 -4.74
CA GLY A 90 19.28 -4.17 -4.33
C GLY A 90 19.62 -5.54 -4.92
N LYS A 91 20.80 -6.04 -4.53
CA LYS A 91 21.22 -7.42 -4.79
C LYS A 91 21.05 -8.24 -3.51
N VAL A 92 20.77 -9.52 -3.69
CA VAL A 92 20.80 -10.48 -2.58
C VAL A 92 22.23 -10.62 -2.04
N ASP A 93 22.35 -10.73 -0.73
CA ASP A 93 23.59 -10.80 0.02
C ASP A 93 23.55 -12.03 0.95
N PRO A 94 24.45 -13.02 0.82
CA PRO A 94 24.43 -14.23 1.63
C PRO A 94 24.50 -13.99 3.14
N GLU A 95 25.00 -12.83 3.57
CA GLU A 95 25.12 -12.45 4.98
C GLU A 95 23.89 -11.68 5.51
N ALA A 96 22.97 -11.27 4.63
CA ALA A 96 21.72 -10.62 5.02
C ALA A 96 20.72 -11.63 5.62
N ASN A 97 19.62 -11.12 6.18
CA ASN A 97 18.63 -11.97 6.84
C ASN A 97 17.92 -12.89 5.83
N LEU A 98 18.03 -14.21 6.05
CA LEU A 98 17.35 -15.26 5.31
C LEU A 98 15.83 -15.03 5.20
N SER A 99 15.18 -14.62 6.29
CA SER A 99 13.74 -14.37 6.32
C SER A 99 13.32 -13.22 5.41
N GLN A 100 14.23 -12.28 5.16
CA GLN A 100 14.02 -11.12 4.28
C GLN A 100 14.51 -11.40 2.85
N GLY A 101 14.60 -12.68 2.45
CA GLY A 101 15.05 -13.08 1.11
C GLY A 101 16.50 -12.68 0.80
N TYR A 102 17.32 -12.49 1.84
CA TYR A 102 18.71 -12.03 1.72
C TYR A 102 18.86 -10.61 1.14
N TYR A 103 17.82 -9.77 1.20
CA TYR A 103 17.91 -8.36 0.84
C TYR A 103 18.34 -7.49 2.01
N ASN A 104 19.22 -6.53 1.74
CA ASN A 104 19.57 -5.48 2.69
C ASN A 104 18.45 -4.42 2.75
N ARG A 105 17.95 -4.14 3.96
CA ARG A 105 16.85 -3.20 4.21
C ARG A 105 17.39 -1.86 4.74
N GLY A 106 17.95 -1.79 5.94
CA GLY A 106 18.66 -0.59 6.41
C GLY A 106 17.78 0.65 6.58
N PHE A 107 18.39 1.83 6.39
CA PHE A 107 17.74 3.12 6.59
C PHE A 107 17.51 3.86 5.27
N GLY A 108 16.45 4.66 5.22
CA GLY A 108 16.17 5.54 4.09
C GLY A 108 15.49 6.85 4.52
N TRP A 109 15.69 7.89 3.74
CA TRP A 109 15.02 9.17 3.92
C TRP A 109 14.23 9.56 2.68
N TYR A 110 13.00 10.02 2.90
CA TYR A 110 12.15 10.62 1.87
C TYR A 110 11.87 12.08 2.21
N ARG A 111 11.88 12.94 1.20
CA ARG A 111 11.51 14.35 1.32
C ARG A 111 10.64 14.76 0.16
N ARG A 112 9.63 15.57 0.45
CA ARG A 112 8.76 16.13 -0.59
C ARG A 112 8.30 17.52 -0.20
N LYS A 113 8.24 18.40 -1.18
CA LYS A 113 7.85 19.80 -1.02
C LYS A 113 6.62 20.06 -1.87
N PHE A 114 5.69 20.86 -1.36
CA PHE A 114 4.46 21.23 -2.07
C PHE A 114 3.91 22.58 -1.57
N LYS A 115 3.05 23.21 -2.36
CA LYS A 115 2.37 24.45 -2.01
C LYS A 115 0.88 24.23 -1.79
N LEU A 116 0.34 24.89 -0.78
CA LEU A 116 -1.11 25.02 -0.60
C LEU A 116 -1.54 26.41 -1.08
N SER A 117 -2.67 26.46 -1.77
CA SER A 117 -3.21 27.73 -2.25
C SER A 117 -3.69 28.61 -1.08
N PRO A 118 -3.69 29.95 -1.17
CA PRO A 118 -4.32 30.81 -0.17
C PRO A 118 -5.78 30.41 0.10
N GLU A 119 -6.45 29.86 -0.92
CA GLU A 119 -7.80 29.33 -0.88
C GLU A 119 -7.98 28.11 0.03
N ASP A 120 -6.91 27.41 0.39
CA ASP A 120 -6.93 26.25 1.28
C ASP A 120 -6.90 26.65 2.77
N LYS A 121 -6.63 27.92 3.09
CA LYS A 121 -6.56 28.40 4.46
C LYS A 121 -7.93 28.30 5.15
N GLY A 122 -7.95 27.66 6.33
CA GLY A 122 -9.15 27.40 7.11
C GLY A 122 -9.87 26.08 6.79
N LYS A 123 -9.36 25.30 5.82
CA LYS A 123 -9.76 23.90 5.64
C LYS A 123 -9.02 23.01 6.64
N HIS A 124 -9.60 21.86 6.96
CA HIS A 124 -8.87 20.77 7.60
C HIS A 124 -7.95 20.08 6.58
N GLN A 125 -6.69 19.90 6.93
CA GLN A 125 -5.63 19.35 6.08
C GLN A 125 -5.06 18.10 6.73
N GLU A 126 -5.13 16.97 6.05
CA GLU A 126 -4.66 15.68 6.57
C GLU A 126 -3.69 15.03 5.57
N ILE A 127 -2.51 14.64 6.02
CA ILE A 127 -1.61 13.77 5.25
C ILE A 127 -1.88 12.32 5.65
N GLN A 128 -2.00 11.45 4.65
CA GLN A 128 -2.20 10.02 4.84
C GLN A 128 -1.04 9.24 4.24
N PHE A 129 -0.52 8.28 5.01
CA PHE A 129 0.41 7.25 4.53
C PHE A 129 -0.27 5.90 4.73
N ASP A 130 -0.44 5.11 3.67
CA ASP A 130 -1.18 3.86 3.77
C ASP A 130 -0.36 2.70 4.34
N GLY A 131 0.97 2.80 4.31
CA GLY A 131 1.92 1.86 4.91
C GLY A 131 3.38 2.24 4.65
N ILE A 132 4.24 2.03 5.66
CA ILE A 132 5.69 2.26 5.58
C ILE A 132 6.39 1.10 6.26
N ALA A 133 7.28 0.40 5.54
CA ALA A 133 8.08 -0.70 6.05
C ALA A 133 9.45 -0.16 6.53
N THR A 134 9.79 -0.08 7.82
CA THR A 134 8.94 -0.46 8.98
C THR A 134 8.79 0.70 9.97
N HIS A 135 9.83 1.03 10.75
CA HIS A 135 9.71 2.13 11.70
C HIS A 135 9.87 3.47 11.00
N ALA A 136 8.96 4.41 11.22
CA ALA A 136 8.97 5.71 10.58
C ALA A 136 8.90 6.86 11.59
N THR A 137 9.64 7.93 11.33
CA THR A 137 9.39 9.24 11.95
C THR A 137 9.08 10.25 10.86
N ILE A 138 8.01 11.02 11.05
CA ILE A 138 7.45 11.92 10.04
C ILE A 138 7.46 13.35 10.57
N TRP A 139 8.06 14.24 9.78
CA TRP A 139 8.08 15.68 10.03
C TRP A 139 7.31 16.41 8.95
N VAL A 140 6.58 17.45 9.36
CA VAL A 140 6.03 18.47 8.45
C VAL A 140 6.48 19.83 8.92
N ASN A 141 7.07 20.61 8.01
CA ASN A 141 7.62 21.94 8.29
C ASN A 141 8.59 21.95 9.50
N GLY A 142 9.33 20.86 9.67
CA GLY A 142 10.31 20.68 10.73
C GLY A 142 9.75 20.29 12.10
N THR A 143 8.46 19.98 12.20
CA THR A 143 7.82 19.49 13.44
C THR A 143 7.56 18.00 13.32
N VAL A 144 7.95 17.20 14.33
CA VAL A 144 7.57 15.77 14.38
C VAL A 144 6.07 15.69 14.59
N LEU A 145 5.34 15.15 13.63
CA LEU A 145 3.88 14.99 13.73
C LEU A 145 3.46 13.55 13.99
N HIS A 146 4.29 12.58 13.61
CA HIS A 146 3.96 11.19 13.81
C HIS A 146 5.22 10.32 13.95
N ARG A 147 5.07 9.22 14.68
CA ARG A 147 6.00 8.11 14.70
C ARG A 147 5.20 6.83 14.62
N ASN A 148 5.62 5.95 13.72
CA ASN A 148 4.94 4.69 13.47
C ASN A 148 5.93 3.55 13.69
N TRP A 149 5.52 2.55 14.45
CA TRP A 149 6.31 1.36 14.77
C TRP A 149 5.73 0.07 14.19
N CYS A 150 4.79 0.17 13.24
CA CYS A 150 4.25 -0.98 12.53
C CYS A 150 4.42 -0.85 11.01
N GLY A 151 4.81 -1.94 10.35
CA GLY A 151 5.03 -1.96 8.89
C GLY A 151 3.74 -1.83 8.06
N TYR A 152 2.57 -2.02 8.66
CA TYR A 152 1.34 -2.34 7.92
C TYR A 152 0.18 -1.39 8.20
N THR A 153 0.27 -0.59 9.25
CA THR A 153 -0.79 0.35 9.66
C THR A 153 -0.73 1.64 8.87
N SER A 154 -1.89 2.17 8.49
CA SER A 154 -1.97 3.51 7.92
C SER A 154 -1.84 4.59 8.99
N MET A 155 -1.37 5.77 8.59
CA MET A 155 -1.16 6.92 9.46
C MET A 155 -1.93 8.11 8.91
N TYR A 156 -2.80 8.71 9.73
CA TYR A 156 -3.60 9.90 9.38
C TYR A 156 -3.16 11.07 10.24
N ILE A 157 -2.58 12.09 9.61
CA ILE A 157 -1.83 13.16 10.29
C ILE A 157 -2.49 14.51 9.98
N ASP A 158 -3.13 15.11 10.98
CA ASP A 158 -3.65 16.48 10.88
C ASP A 158 -2.47 17.48 10.80
N ILE A 159 -2.34 18.15 9.65
CA ILE A 159 -1.33 19.17 9.41
C ILE A 159 -1.91 20.59 9.49
N THR A 160 -3.20 20.75 9.75
CA THR A 160 -3.92 22.04 9.72
C THR A 160 -3.21 23.17 10.48
N PRO A 161 -2.72 22.98 11.73
CA PRO A 161 -2.05 24.06 12.46
C PRO A 161 -0.59 24.30 12.03
N TYR A 162 -0.03 23.41 11.19
CA TYR A 162 1.37 23.46 10.75
C TYR A 162 1.53 23.88 9.28
N ALA A 163 0.45 23.82 8.51
CA ALA A 163 0.41 24.13 7.09
C ALA A 163 0.63 25.62 6.81
N THR A 164 1.44 25.91 5.79
CA THR A 164 1.65 27.25 5.22
C THR A 164 0.98 27.36 3.85
N TYR A 165 0.74 28.58 3.36
CA TYR A 165 -0.10 28.83 2.19
C TYR A 165 0.51 29.90 1.27
N GLY A 166 0.10 29.92 0.01
CA GLY A 166 0.54 30.91 -0.98
C GLY A 166 1.95 30.60 -1.48
N ASP A 167 2.84 31.59 -1.39
CA ASP A 167 4.22 31.44 -1.86
C ASP A 167 5.11 30.61 -0.92
N ASP A 168 4.67 30.38 0.32
CA ASP A 168 5.35 29.50 1.27
C ASP A 168 5.23 28.02 0.87
N VAL A 169 6.30 27.26 1.14
CA VAL A 169 6.39 25.85 0.77
C VAL A 169 6.26 24.99 2.03
N ASN A 170 5.46 23.94 1.92
CA ASN A 170 5.35 22.89 2.92
C ASN A 170 6.34 21.77 2.60
N THR A 171 7.07 21.29 3.61
CA THR A 171 8.04 20.21 3.47
C THR A 171 7.65 19.03 4.35
N ILE A 172 7.53 17.86 3.73
CA ILE A 172 7.43 16.56 4.41
C ILE A 172 8.82 15.94 4.42
N ALA A 173 9.25 15.42 5.56
CA ALA A 173 10.42 14.56 5.68
C ALA A 173 10.03 13.28 6.42
N VAL A 174 10.48 12.13 5.93
CA VAL A 174 10.25 10.82 6.52
C VAL A 174 11.59 10.12 6.65
N ARG A 175 11.93 9.71 7.88
CA ARG A 175 13.03 8.77 8.12
C ARG A 175 12.42 7.39 8.32
N VAL A 176 12.91 6.42 7.57
CA VAL A 176 12.52 5.02 7.66
C VAL A 176 13.70 4.20 8.18
N ASP A 177 13.44 3.39 9.20
CA ASP A 177 14.30 2.34 9.71
C ASP A 177 13.64 1.00 9.37
N ALA A 178 14.18 0.33 8.37
CA ALA A 178 13.75 -0.97 7.89
C ALA A 178 14.65 -2.11 8.40
N ASP A 179 15.57 -1.84 9.33
CA ASP A 179 16.23 -2.92 10.08
C ASP A 179 15.28 -3.51 11.12
N ALA A 180 14.32 -2.71 11.60
CA ALA A 180 13.18 -3.20 12.35
C ALA A 180 12.31 -4.15 11.51
N GLN A 181 11.91 -5.27 12.11
CA GLN A 181 11.18 -6.35 11.43
C GLN A 181 10.05 -6.83 12.33
N GLU A 182 8.88 -7.11 11.74
CA GLU A 182 7.72 -7.68 12.42
C GLU A 182 7.36 -9.08 11.90
N GLY A 183 7.87 -9.43 10.72
CA GLY A 183 7.63 -10.69 10.02
C GLY A 183 8.89 -11.54 9.82
N TRP A 184 8.68 -12.83 9.57
CA TRP A 184 9.73 -13.79 9.20
C TRP A 184 9.79 -14.06 7.68
N TRP A 185 9.17 -13.18 6.90
CA TRP A 185 9.12 -13.12 5.44
C TRP A 185 9.64 -11.76 4.94
N TYR A 186 9.71 -11.56 3.62
CA TYR A 186 10.12 -10.29 3.03
C TYR A 186 9.10 -9.16 3.26
N GLU A 187 9.48 -8.17 4.06
CA GLU A 187 8.63 -7.01 4.38
C GLU A 187 8.87 -5.80 3.46
N GLY A 188 9.92 -5.86 2.62
CA GLY A 188 10.43 -4.73 1.84
C GLY A 188 10.92 -3.57 2.69
N ALA A 189 11.22 -2.43 2.06
CA ALA A 189 11.73 -1.26 2.77
C ALA A 189 11.31 0.06 2.10
N GLY A 190 10.59 0.91 2.86
CA GLY A 190 10.18 2.23 2.41
C GLY A 190 8.69 2.51 2.45
N ILE A 191 8.28 3.57 1.74
CA ILE A 191 6.88 3.99 1.64
C ILE A 191 6.25 3.18 0.51
N TYR A 192 5.87 1.94 0.83
CA TYR A 192 5.46 0.93 -0.14
C TYR A 192 3.95 0.88 -0.41
N ARG A 193 3.18 1.82 0.15
CA ARG A 193 1.77 2.07 -0.22
C ARG A 193 1.56 3.56 -0.53
N HIS A 194 0.38 3.88 -1.02
CA HIS A 194 0.02 5.23 -1.45
C HIS A 194 0.10 6.28 -0.33
N THR A 195 0.25 7.52 -0.77
CA THR A 195 0.29 8.72 0.05
C THR A 195 -0.67 9.78 -0.47
N TRP A 196 -1.37 10.45 0.44
CA TRP A 196 -2.45 11.37 0.11
C TRP A 196 -2.42 12.66 0.93
N LEU A 197 -2.84 13.76 0.31
CA LEU A 197 -3.28 14.97 1.00
C LEU A 197 -4.81 15.03 0.88
N VAL A 198 -5.49 15.02 2.02
CA VAL A 198 -6.95 15.16 2.07
C VAL A 198 -7.32 16.52 2.66
N LYS A 199 -8.08 17.30 1.88
CA LYS A 199 -8.60 18.60 2.30
C LYS A 199 -10.09 18.49 2.55
N ARG A 200 -10.57 19.01 3.67
CA ARG A 200 -11.98 18.98 4.05
C ARG A 200 -12.44 20.33 4.59
N SER A 201 -13.74 20.58 4.54
CA SER A 201 -14.34 21.61 5.38
C SER A 201 -14.06 21.30 6.86
N PRO A 202 -14.06 22.30 7.75
CA PRO A 202 -13.77 22.09 9.17
C PRO A 202 -14.75 21.12 9.83
N LEU A 203 -16.04 21.23 9.54
CA LEU A 203 -17.02 20.19 9.83
C LEU A 203 -16.97 19.13 8.73
N HIS A 204 -16.56 17.91 9.08
CA HIS A 204 -16.37 16.83 8.11
C HIS A 204 -16.54 15.43 8.72
N ILE A 205 -16.58 14.43 7.84
CA ILE A 205 -16.59 13.01 8.18
C ILE A 205 -15.14 12.56 8.39
N ILE A 206 -14.85 11.94 9.54
CA ILE A 206 -13.51 11.42 9.85
C ILE A 206 -13.13 10.33 8.82
N THR A 207 -11.83 10.17 8.54
CA THR A 207 -11.31 9.06 7.71
C THR A 207 -11.81 7.71 8.22
N ASP A 208 -12.35 6.88 7.31
CA ASP A 208 -13.00 5.59 7.64
C ASP A 208 -14.12 5.72 8.71
N GLY A 209 -14.76 6.90 8.76
CA GLY A 209 -15.76 7.27 9.78
C GLY A 209 -17.19 6.81 9.48
N VAL A 210 -17.48 6.26 8.29
CA VAL A 210 -18.81 5.73 7.97
C VAL A 210 -18.80 4.23 8.24
N PHE A 211 -19.74 3.73 9.04
CA PHE A 211 -19.98 2.30 9.22
C PHE A 211 -21.40 1.99 8.78
N ALA A 212 -21.56 1.19 7.73
CA ALA A 212 -22.85 0.84 7.14
C ALA A 212 -22.87 -0.64 6.79
N ASN A 213 -23.24 -1.48 7.76
CA ASN A 213 -23.21 -2.92 7.59
C ASN A 213 -24.63 -3.53 7.63
N PRO A 214 -25.11 -4.13 6.53
CA PRO A 214 -26.44 -4.72 6.47
C PRO A 214 -26.64 -5.90 7.43
N ILE A 215 -27.81 -5.94 8.08
CA ILE A 215 -28.24 -6.99 9.02
C ILE A 215 -29.60 -7.51 8.56
N LYS A 216 -29.70 -8.84 8.36
CA LYS A 216 -30.97 -9.49 8.00
C LYS A 216 -31.92 -9.48 9.19
N LYS A 217 -33.18 -9.07 8.99
CA LYS A 217 -34.20 -9.02 10.05
C LYS A 217 -35.28 -10.08 9.87
N THR A 218 -35.74 -10.25 8.64
CA THR A 218 -36.70 -11.30 8.25
C THR A 218 -36.20 -11.97 6.96
N GLU A 219 -37.00 -12.86 6.36
CA GLU A 219 -36.62 -13.49 5.09
C GLU A 219 -36.41 -12.48 3.96
N SER A 220 -37.27 -11.46 3.86
CA SER A 220 -37.20 -10.42 2.82
C SER A 220 -36.55 -9.12 3.28
N GLN A 221 -36.61 -8.79 4.58
CA GLN A 221 -36.25 -7.47 5.08
C GLN A 221 -34.85 -7.43 5.69
N TRP A 222 -34.11 -6.38 5.30
CA TRP A 222 -32.81 -6.03 5.84
C TRP A 222 -32.83 -4.62 6.43
N GLU A 223 -31.99 -4.43 7.43
CA GLU A 223 -31.71 -3.14 8.03
C GLU A 223 -30.22 -2.81 7.81
N ILE A 224 -29.90 -1.55 7.51
CA ILE A 224 -28.54 -1.04 7.50
C ILE A 224 -28.44 0.01 8.59
N PRO A 225 -27.98 -0.36 9.80
CA PRO A 225 -27.53 0.62 10.78
C PRO A 225 -26.35 1.39 10.19
N VAL A 226 -26.42 2.72 10.25
CA VAL A 226 -25.34 3.60 9.80
C VAL A 226 -24.87 4.46 10.95
N GLU A 227 -23.57 4.38 11.23
CA GLU A 227 -22.86 5.29 12.11
C GLU A 227 -21.93 6.19 11.29
N VAL A 228 -21.95 7.49 11.56
CA VAL A 228 -21.07 8.47 10.89
C VAL A 228 -20.30 9.25 11.96
N SER A 229 -18.99 9.02 12.04
CA SER A 229 -18.08 9.77 12.92
C SER A 229 -17.75 11.12 12.27
N LEU A 230 -18.08 12.20 12.97
CA LEU A 230 -17.90 13.59 12.53
C LEU A 230 -16.88 14.29 13.41
N TYR A 231 -16.08 15.16 12.81
CA TYR A 231 -15.18 16.08 13.52
C TYR A 231 -15.42 17.51 13.04
N ASN A 232 -15.33 18.46 13.97
CA ASN A 232 -15.37 19.88 13.67
C ASN A 232 -14.05 20.54 14.10
N SER A 233 -13.12 20.70 13.16
CA SER A 233 -11.84 21.38 13.41
C SER A 233 -11.98 22.91 13.50
N GLY A 234 -13.20 23.43 13.35
CA GLY A 234 -13.46 24.86 13.35
C GLY A 234 -13.58 25.48 14.74
N LYS A 235 -13.60 26.80 14.76
CA LYS A 235 -13.55 27.60 16.01
C LYS A 235 -14.86 27.66 16.78
N LEU A 236 -15.98 27.34 16.14
CA LEU A 236 -17.33 27.43 16.70
C LEU A 236 -18.07 26.10 16.54
N PRO A 237 -18.99 25.76 17.45
CA PRO A 237 -19.91 24.64 17.26
C PRO A 237 -20.66 24.74 15.92
N ALA A 238 -20.91 23.60 15.30
CA ALA A 238 -21.57 23.50 14.00
C ALA A 238 -22.84 22.66 14.11
N ASN A 239 -24.00 23.30 13.91
CA ASN A 239 -25.25 22.59 13.69
C ASN A 239 -25.23 21.96 12.30
N SER A 240 -25.25 20.63 12.26
CA SER A 240 -25.16 19.85 11.04
C SER A 240 -26.47 19.13 10.74
N GLU A 241 -26.74 18.97 9.45
CA GLU A 241 -27.72 18.04 8.93
C GLU A 241 -26.94 17.05 8.06
N PHE A 242 -26.98 15.78 8.39
CA PHE A 242 -26.31 14.78 7.59
C PHE A 242 -27.34 13.86 6.92
N GLU A 243 -27.07 13.56 5.66
CA GLU A 243 -27.93 12.82 4.76
C GLU A 243 -27.17 11.56 4.34
N VAL A 244 -27.81 10.40 4.50
CA VAL A 244 -27.27 9.11 4.06
C VAL A 244 -28.21 8.54 3.03
N SER A 245 -27.68 8.25 1.84
CA SER A 245 -28.41 7.69 0.72
C SER A 245 -27.81 6.34 0.32
N LEU A 246 -28.67 5.35 0.08
CA LEU A 246 -28.28 4.05 -0.44
C LEU A 246 -28.58 3.95 -1.94
N PHE A 247 -27.62 3.41 -2.70
CA PHE A 247 -27.75 3.14 -4.12
C PHE A 247 -27.52 1.65 -4.40
N ALA A 248 -28.35 1.11 -5.28
CA ALA A 248 -28.24 -0.24 -5.82
C ALA A 248 -26.96 -0.41 -6.68
N PRO A 249 -26.53 -1.65 -6.98
CA PRO A 249 -25.38 -1.91 -7.85
C PRO A 249 -25.48 -1.27 -9.25
N ASP A 250 -26.69 -1.07 -9.77
CA ASP A 250 -26.95 -0.40 -11.05
C ASP A 250 -26.95 1.13 -10.96
N GLY A 251 -26.75 1.69 -9.76
CA GLY A 251 -26.74 3.13 -9.49
C GLY A 251 -28.12 3.72 -9.16
N GLN A 252 -29.19 2.94 -9.09
CA GLN A 252 -30.51 3.43 -8.70
C GLN A 252 -30.54 3.81 -7.21
N SER A 253 -31.08 4.99 -6.88
CA SER A 253 -31.30 5.40 -5.48
C SER A 253 -32.44 4.58 -4.87
N ILE A 254 -32.22 4.03 -3.66
CA ILE A 254 -33.18 3.19 -2.94
C ILE A 254 -33.90 4.00 -1.85
N THR A 255 -33.12 4.61 -0.96
CA THR A 255 -33.64 5.37 0.17
C THR A 255 -32.63 6.42 0.62
N THR A 256 -33.14 7.48 1.24
CA THR A 256 -32.36 8.55 1.87
C THR A 256 -32.90 8.82 3.25
N GLN A 257 -32.02 8.97 4.23
CA GLN A 257 -32.35 9.32 5.61
C GLN A 257 -31.55 10.54 6.04
N THR A 258 -32.11 11.31 6.97
CA THR A 258 -31.49 12.54 7.45
C THR A 258 -31.63 12.65 8.97
N GLN A 259 -30.57 13.09 9.64
CA GLN A 259 -30.62 13.47 11.05
C GLN A 259 -29.84 14.78 11.26
N LYS A 260 -30.24 15.53 12.28
CA LYS A 260 -29.56 16.75 12.72
C LYS A 260 -28.81 16.48 14.01
N LEU A 261 -27.62 17.05 14.14
CA LEU A 261 -26.87 17.10 15.40
C LEU A 261 -26.03 18.38 15.48
N SER A 262 -25.48 18.69 16.65
CA SER A 262 -24.50 19.76 16.81
C SER A 262 -23.16 19.16 17.17
N VAL A 263 -22.10 19.54 16.44
CA VAL A 263 -20.73 19.12 16.73
C VAL A 263 -19.97 20.30 17.35
N GLY A 264 -19.47 20.13 18.57
CA GLY A 264 -18.70 21.18 19.26
C GLY A 264 -17.45 21.61 18.50
N ALA A 265 -16.93 22.81 18.76
CA ALA A 265 -15.63 23.22 18.23
C ALA A 265 -14.53 22.29 18.79
N LEU A 266 -13.65 21.78 17.91
CA LEU A 266 -12.67 20.74 18.26
C LEU A 266 -13.31 19.51 18.92
N GLY A 267 -14.58 19.24 18.60
CA GLY A 267 -15.36 18.12 19.13
C GLY A 267 -15.63 17.07 18.07
N GLU A 268 -15.86 15.85 18.55
CA GLU A 268 -16.31 14.71 17.74
C GLU A 268 -17.71 14.29 18.17
N GLU A 269 -18.51 13.83 17.21
CA GLU A 269 -19.85 13.28 17.47
C GLU A 269 -20.12 12.09 16.54
N ILE A 270 -20.98 11.18 16.98
CA ILE A 270 -21.42 10.03 16.16
C ILE A 270 -22.89 10.19 15.83
N ALA A 271 -23.13 10.40 14.54
CA ALA A 271 -24.43 10.39 13.90
C ALA A 271 -24.94 8.95 13.74
N LYS A 272 -26.19 8.65 14.09
CA LYS A 272 -26.75 7.29 14.04
C LYS A 272 -28.12 7.27 13.37
N LEU A 273 -28.22 6.58 12.24
CA LEU A 273 -29.48 6.35 11.53
C LEU A 273 -29.58 4.91 11.05
N SER A 274 -30.73 4.56 10.49
CA SER A 274 -30.97 3.23 9.93
C SER A 274 -31.75 3.32 8.64
N MET A 275 -31.45 2.44 7.68
CA MET A 275 -32.16 2.32 6.41
C MET A 275 -32.73 0.91 6.26
N THR A 276 -33.94 0.78 5.74
CA THR A 276 -34.58 -0.52 5.48
C THR A 276 -34.55 -0.84 4.00
N VAL A 277 -34.26 -2.10 3.65
CA VAL A 277 -34.21 -2.59 2.27
C VAL A 277 -34.93 -3.93 2.19
N GLU A 278 -35.81 -4.08 1.21
CA GLU A 278 -36.50 -5.34 0.92
C GLU A 278 -35.81 -6.05 -0.25
N ASN A 279 -35.62 -7.37 -0.12
CA ASN A 279 -35.12 -8.27 -1.16
C ASN A 279 -33.87 -7.76 -1.90
N PRO A 280 -32.77 -7.42 -1.20
CA PRO A 280 -31.54 -6.97 -1.84
C PRO A 280 -30.87 -8.10 -2.64
N GLN A 281 -30.09 -7.71 -3.66
CA GLN A 281 -29.13 -8.63 -4.27
C GLN A 281 -28.05 -8.96 -3.23
N LEU A 282 -27.81 -10.24 -3.01
CA LEU A 282 -26.85 -10.68 -2.01
C LEU A 282 -25.44 -10.72 -2.57
N TRP A 283 -24.46 -10.38 -1.74
CA TRP A 283 -23.05 -10.57 -2.02
C TRP A 283 -22.64 -12.02 -1.76
N SER A 284 -21.92 -12.62 -2.71
CA SER A 284 -21.26 -13.91 -2.59
C SER A 284 -20.02 -13.98 -3.49
N PRO A 285 -19.16 -15.02 -3.37
CA PRO A 285 -18.05 -15.20 -4.30
C PRO A 285 -18.45 -15.24 -5.78
N ASP A 286 -19.61 -15.81 -6.10
CA ASP A 286 -20.10 -15.93 -7.49
C ASP A 286 -20.97 -14.74 -7.92
N SER A 287 -21.53 -13.99 -6.96
CA SER A 287 -22.35 -12.79 -7.21
C SER A 287 -21.97 -11.67 -6.24
N PRO A 288 -20.89 -10.91 -6.51
CA PRO A 288 -20.38 -9.88 -5.60
C PRO A 288 -21.17 -8.57 -5.71
N ALA A 289 -22.46 -8.58 -5.40
CA ALA A 289 -23.31 -7.39 -5.45
C ALA A 289 -22.86 -6.34 -4.40
N LEU A 290 -22.42 -5.16 -4.88
CA LEU A 290 -21.99 -4.04 -4.04
C LEU A 290 -22.97 -2.88 -4.14
N TYR A 291 -23.43 -2.42 -2.98
CA TYR A 291 -24.27 -1.23 -2.83
C TYR A 291 -23.40 -0.06 -2.38
N LYS A 292 -23.79 1.15 -2.80
CA LYS A 292 -23.07 2.36 -2.44
C LYS A 292 -23.85 3.15 -1.39
N VAL A 293 -23.20 3.46 -0.29
CA VAL A 293 -23.71 4.34 0.77
C VAL A 293 -23.02 5.70 0.62
N LYS A 294 -23.80 6.70 0.21
CA LYS A 294 -23.35 8.08 0.06
C LYS A 294 -23.76 8.88 1.29
N THR A 295 -22.79 9.43 1.99
CA THR A 295 -23.00 10.28 3.16
C THR A 295 -22.66 11.72 2.80
N VAL A 296 -23.54 12.66 3.13
CA VAL A 296 -23.37 14.10 2.87
C VAL A 296 -23.60 14.84 4.18
N VAL A 297 -22.66 15.68 4.59
CA VAL A 297 -22.80 16.56 5.76
C VAL A 297 -23.08 17.97 5.27
N LYS A 298 -24.16 18.57 5.76
CA LYS A 298 -24.59 19.93 5.42
C LYS A 298 -24.61 20.82 6.66
N GLN A 299 -24.34 22.10 6.45
CA GLN A 299 -24.54 23.16 7.42
C GLN A 299 -25.30 24.30 6.76
N ASN A 300 -26.43 24.71 7.35
CA ASN A 300 -27.31 25.77 6.82
C ASN A 300 -27.68 25.54 5.33
N GLY A 301 -27.93 24.29 4.94
CA GLY A 301 -28.25 23.90 3.56
C GLY A 301 -27.06 23.77 2.60
N THR A 302 -25.85 24.11 3.03
CA THR A 302 -24.62 23.98 2.21
C THR A 302 -23.90 22.67 2.52
N THR A 303 -23.51 21.91 1.49
CA THR A 303 -22.70 20.69 1.66
C THR A 303 -21.29 21.02 2.10
N MET A 304 -20.92 20.56 3.30
CA MET A 304 -19.60 20.72 3.92
C MET A 304 -18.65 19.59 3.55
N ASP A 305 -19.14 18.35 3.56
CA ASP A 305 -18.34 17.17 3.22
C ASP A 305 -19.22 16.07 2.60
N LYS A 306 -18.59 15.15 1.86
CA LYS A 306 -19.20 13.95 1.32
C LYS A 306 -18.23 12.77 1.40
N ALA A 307 -18.76 11.59 1.70
CA ALA A 307 -18.03 10.33 1.66
C ALA A 307 -18.87 9.25 0.98
N GLU A 308 -18.21 8.33 0.30
CA GLU A 308 -18.83 7.13 -0.26
C GLU A 308 -18.18 5.91 0.39
N THR A 309 -18.99 4.94 0.78
CA THR A 309 -18.52 3.63 1.24
C THR A 309 -19.37 2.55 0.57
N ASN A 310 -18.76 1.40 0.29
CA ASN A 310 -19.49 0.25 -0.25
C ASN A 310 -19.95 -0.65 0.89
N CYS A 311 -21.06 -1.34 0.68
CA CYS A 311 -21.51 -2.43 1.55
C CYS A 311 -22.10 -3.56 0.69
N GLY A 312 -22.23 -4.75 1.28
CA GLY A 312 -22.83 -5.91 0.61
C GLY A 312 -23.72 -6.70 1.56
N PHE A 313 -24.90 -7.07 1.08
CA PHE A 313 -25.90 -7.82 1.87
C PHE A 313 -25.53 -9.30 1.87
N ARG A 314 -25.25 -9.85 3.04
CA ARG A 314 -24.96 -11.28 3.18
C ARG A 314 -25.18 -11.74 4.61
N THR A 315 -25.43 -13.03 4.79
CA THR A 315 -25.44 -13.65 6.13
C THR A 315 -24.29 -14.64 6.24
N ILE A 316 -23.60 -14.61 7.37
CA ILE A 316 -22.48 -15.51 7.68
C ILE A 316 -22.88 -16.37 8.86
N ARG A 317 -22.62 -17.68 8.78
CA ARG A 317 -22.76 -18.59 9.92
C ARG A 317 -21.70 -19.67 9.86
N PHE A 318 -20.94 -19.81 10.94
CA PHE A 318 -20.12 -20.99 11.22
C PHE A 318 -20.91 -21.92 12.13
N ASP A 319 -21.01 -23.18 11.75
CA ASP A 319 -21.80 -24.20 12.41
C ASP A 319 -20.90 -25.37 12.78
N ASN A 320 -20.99 -25.81 14.04
CA ASN A 320 -20.16 -26.88 14.59
C ASN A 320 -20.41 -28.26 13.97
N LYS A 321 -21.50 -28.48 13.22
CA LYS A 321 -21.81 -29.79 12.61
C LYS A 321 -21.65 -29.80 11.10
N THR A 322 -21.88 -28.64 10.48
CA THR A 322 -21.98 -28.51 9.03
C THR A 322 -21.01 -27.50 8.43
N GLY A 323 -20.17 -26.86 9.25
CA GLY A 323 -19.13 -25.95 8.78
C GLY A 323 -19.69 -24.59 8.39
N PHE A 324 -19.29 -24.07 7.23
CA PHE A 324 -19.58 -22.68 6.85
C PHE A 324 -20.85 -22.54 6.00
N TRP A 325 -21.62 -21.50 6.29
CA TRP A 325 -22.82 -21.12 5.55
C TRP A 325 -22.77 -19.66 5.16
N LEU A 326 -23.01 -19.40 3.88
CA LEU A 326 -23.15 -18.06 3.31
C LEU A 326 -24.53 -17.96 2.66
N ASN A 327 -25.31 -16.94 3.04
CA ASN A 327 -26.64 -16.69 2.46
C ASN A 327 -27.63 -17.87 2.56
N GLY A 328 -27.45 -18.75 3.56
CA GLY A 328 -28.27 -19.95 3.72
C GLY A 328 -27.81 -21.16 2.89
N GLU A 329 -26.68 -21.05 2.17
CA GLU A 329 -26.06 -22.16 1.44
C GLU A 329 -24.81 -22.67 2.17
N ASN A 330 -24.69 -24.00 2.28
CA ASN A 330 -23.51 -24.64 2.86
C ASN A 330 -22.41 -24.74 1.82
N ILE A 331 -21.31 -24.02 2.04
CA ILE A 331 -20.15 -24.01 1.13
C ILE A 331 -18.88 -24.22 1.94
N LYS A 332 -17.90 -24.95 1.39
CA LYS A 332 -16.56 -25.03 1.97
C LYS A 332 -15.75 -23.77 1.65
N ILE A 333 -14.99 -23.30 2.63
CA ILE A 333 -13.94 -22.31 2.42
C ILE A 333 -12.77 -22.98 1.70
N LYS A 334 -12.47 -22.49 0.49
CA LYS A 334 -11.37 -22.93 -0.39
C LYS A 334 -10.36 -21.80 -0.45
N GLY A 335 -9.64 -21.65 0.65
CA GLY A 335 -8.79 -20.50 0.93
C GLY A 335 -7.32 -20.74 0.63
N VAL A 336 -6.59 -19.63 0.53
CA VAL A 336 -5.13 -19.59 0.50
C VAL A 336 -4.61 -18.48 1.44
N CYS A 337 -3.50 -18.74 2.11
CA CYS A 337 -2.65 -17.74 2.73
C CYS A 337 -1.73 -17.15 1.68
N ASN A 338 -1.43 -15.85 1.78
CA ASN A 338 -0.50 -15.18 0.88
C ASN A 338 0.11 -13.95 1.55
N HIS A 339 1.42 -13.81 1.40
CA HIS A 339 2.12 -12.55 1.63
C HIS A 339 1.89 -11.56 0.48
N GLN A 340 2.25 -10.31 0.74
CA GLN A 340 1.87 -9.17 -0.08
C GLN A 340 2.81 -8.94 -1.28
N ASP A 341 4.01 -9.51 -1.33
CA ASP A 341 4.99 -9.20 -2.38
C ASP A 341 4.71 -9.88 -3.74
N HIS A 342 5.35 -9.38 -4.79
CA HIS A 342 5.34 -9.94 -6.14
C HIS A 342 6.70 -9.73 -6.82
N ALA A 343 7.11 -10.64 -7.71
CA ALA A 343 8.37 -10.53 -8.45
C ALA A 343 8.53 -9.17 -9.13
N GLY A 344 9.74 -8.60 -9.12
CA GLY A 344 10.03 -7.34 -9.79
C GLY A 344 9.71 -6.09 -8.98
N VAL A 345 8.68 -6.14 -8.12
CA VAL A 345 8.14 -4.95 -7.42
C VAL A 345 8.21 -5.05 -5.90
N GLY A 346 8.59 -6.21 -5.35
CA GLY A 346 8.67 -6.41 -3.91
C GLY A 346 7.29 -6.19 -3.29
N VAL A 347 7.21 -5.43 -2.20
CA VAL A 347 5.93 -5.09 -1.55
C VAL A 347 5.27 -3.83 -2.12
N ALA A 348 5.94 -3.07 -3.00
CA ALA A 348 5.38 -1.90 -3.68
C ALA A 348 4.49 -2.32 -4.89
N VAL A 349 3.49 -3.16 -4.61
CA VAL A 349 2.65 -3.81 -5.62
C VAL A 349 1.63 -2.82 -6.21
N PRO A 350 1.62 -2.58 -7.53
CA PRO A 350 0.61 -1.75 -8.17
C PRO A 350 -0.81 -2.32 -8.06
N ASP A 351 -1.82 -1.45 -8.03
CA ASP A 351 -3.24 -1.82 -7.86
C ASP A 351 -3.71 -2.91 -8.84
N ALA A 352 -3.38 -2.76 -10.12
CA ALA A 352 -3.75 -3.71 -11.16
C ALA A 352 -3.08 -5.10 -11.00
N LEU A 353 -1.95 -5.16 -10.29
CA LEU A 353 -1.27 -6.41 -10.01
C LEU A 353 -1.96 -7.19 -8.86
N TRP A 354 -2.63 -6.51 -7.92
CA TRP A 354 -3.55 -7.16 -6.99
C TRP A 354 -4.68 -7.87 -7.73
N GLU A 355 -5.31 -7.18 -8.68
CA GLU A 355 -6.38 -7.76 -9.50
C GLU A 355 -5.88 -8.99 -10.28
N PHE A 356 -4.70 -8.90 -10.90
CA PHE A 356 -4.06 -10.04 -11.57
C PHE A 356 -3.90 -11.24 -10.63
N ARG A 357 -3.34 -11.03 -9.44
CA ARG A 357 -3.10 -12.11 -8.46
C ARG A 357 -4.41 -12.74 -8.00
N LEU A 358 -5.39 -11.92 -7.63
CA LEU A 358 -6.73 -12.38 -7.23
C LEU A 358 -7.45 -13.13 -8.35
N ARG A 359 -7.28 -12.70 -9.61
CA ARG A 359 -7.88 -13.38 -10.76
C ARG A 359 -7.27 -14.76 -10.96
N LYS A 360 -5.95 -14.90 -10.82
CA LYS A 360 -5.26 -16.19 -10.91
C LYS A 360 -5.76 -17.18 -9.85
N LEU A 361 -5.97 -16.71 -8.63
CA LEU A 361 -6.57 -17.52 -7.55
C LEU A 361 -8.01 -17.92 -7.89
N LYS A 362 -8.84 -17.00 -8.39
CA LYS A 362 -10.20 -17.34 -8.82
C LYS A 362 -10.24 -18.35 -9.96
N GLU A 363 -9.35 -18.21 -10.95
CA GLU A 363 -9.20 -19.19 -12.04
C GLU A 363 -8.86 -20.60 -11.51
N MET A 364 -8.15 -20.69 -10.39
CA MET A 364 -7.84 -21.94 -9.68
C MET A 364 -9.06 -22.58 -9.00
N GLY A 365 -10.08 -21.79 -8.66
CA GLY A 365 -11.25 -22.22 -7.89
C GLY A 365 -11.26 -21.75 -6.43
N VAL A 366 -10.37 -20.82 -6.06
CA VAL A 366 -10.37 -20.16 -4.74
C VAL A 366 -11.63 -19.33 -4.56
N ASN A 367 -12.21 -19.39 -3.37
CA ASN A 367 -13.30 -18.50 -2.94
C ASN A 367 -12.95 -17.67 -1.70
N ALA A 368 -11.78 -17.88 -1.08
CA ALA A 368 -11.34 -17.16 0.10
C ALA A 368 -9.83 -16.88 0.14
N TYR A 369 -9.41 -15.88 0.90
CA TYR A 369 -8.02 -15.47 1.06
C TYR A 369 -7.78 -15.10 2.52
N ARG A 370 -6.64 -15.50 3.07
CA ARG A 370 -6.15 -15.07 4.38
C ARG A 370 -5.00 -14.10 4.17
N VAL A 371 -5.12 -12.90 4.74
CA VAL A 371 -4.08 -11.85 4.71
C VAL A 371 -2.95 -12.18 5.69
N ALA A 372 -2.23 -13.26 5.39
CA ALA A 372 -1.13 -13.75 6.18
C ALA A 372 0.06 -12.76 6.13
N HIS A 373 0.46 -12.10 7.21
CA HIS A 373 -0.17 -12.09 8.53
C HIS A 373 -0.36 -10.66 9.02
N ASN A 374 -0.94 -9.82 8.17
CA ASN A 374 -1.01 -8.38 8.40
C ASN A 374 -2.15 -7.71 7.61
N PRO A 375 -2.60 -6.52 8.07
CA PRO A 375 -3.45 -5.65 7.28
C PRO A 375 -2.81 -5.32 5.92
N VAL A 376 -3.59 -5.46 4.85
CA VAL A 376 -3.18 -5.21 3.45
C VAL A 376 -3.68 -3.86 2.94
N ALA A 377 -3.37 -3.48 1.70
CA ALA A 377 -3.77 -2.20 1.09
C ALA A 377 -5.31 -2.11 0.89
N LYS A 378 -5.89 -0.90 0.91
CA LYS A 378 -7.35 -0.70 0.74
C LYS A 378 -7.82 -1.13 -0.65
N GLU A 379 -6.96 -0.97 -1.64
CA GLU A 379 -7.17 -1.34 -3.04
C GLU A 379 -7.28 -2.86 -3.19
N PHE A 380 -6.51 -3.64 -2.42
CA PHE A 380 -6.67 -5.09 -2.33
C PHE A 380 -8.01 -5.49 -1.72
N MET A 381 -8.44 -4.83 -0.64
CA MET A 381 -9.72 -5.11 0.01
C MET A 381 -10.89 -4.83 -0.95
N ALA A 382 -10.85 -3.69 -1.64
CA ALA A 382 -11.83 -3.33 -2.67
C ALA A 382 -11.83 -4.30 -3.87
N ALA A 383 -10.65 -4.80 -4.27
CA ALA A 383 -10.55 -5.84 -5.29
C ALA A 383 -11.21 -7.15 -4.82
N CYS A 384 -11.03 -7.57 -3.56
CA CYS A 384 -11.71 -8.76 -3.01
C CYS A 384 -13.23 -8.58 -2.95
N ASP A 385 -13.70 -7.41 -2.52
CA ASP A 385 -15.13 -7.05 -2.48
C ASP A 385 -15.76 -7.15 -3.87
N SER A 386 -15.13 -6.55 -4.89
CA SER A 386 -15.65 -6.49 -6.25
C SER A 386 -15.50 -7.79 -7.02
N MET A 387 -14.43 -8.55 -6.76
CA MET A 387 -14.19 -9.82 -7.43
C MET A 387 -14.91 -10.97 -6.74
N GLY A 388 -15.44 -10.82 -5.53
CA GLY A 388 -16.09 -11.91 -4.80
C GLY A 388 -15.07 -12.92 -4.26
N ILE A 389 -14.19 -12.46 -3.37
CA ILE A 389 -13.25 -13.31 -2.63
C ILE A 389 -13.46 -13.04 -1.15
N MET A 390 -13.81 -14.07 -0.37
CA MET A 390 -14.00 -13.95 1.07
C MET A 390 -12.65 -13.75 1.77
N LEU A 391 -12.63 -13.01 2.87
CA LEU A 391 -11.41 -12.70 3.61
C LEU A 391 -11.49 -13.23 5.04
N LEU A 392 -10.43 -13.92 5.44
CA LEU A 392 -9.99 -13.95 6.82
C LEU A 392 -9.00 -12.79 6.97
N ASP A 393 -9.44 -11.74 7.65
CA ASP A 393 -8.68 -10.51 7.86
C ASP A 393 -7.93 -10.59 9.19
N GLU A 394 -6.61 -10.43 9.16
CA GLU A 394 -5.72 -10.84 10.25
C GLU A 394 -4.91 -9.68 10.82
N ASN A 395 -4.94 -9.60 12.14
CA ASN A 395 -4.11 -8.68 12.92
C ASN A 395 -2.68 -9.23 13.05
N ARG A 396 -1.68 -8.36 12.85
CA ARG A 396 -0.24 -8.75 12.90
C ARG A 396 0.25 -9.03 14.31
N LEU A 397 -0.09 -8.17 15.28
CA LEU A 397 0.60 -8.14 16.58
C LEU A 397 -0.32 -8.58 17.71
N PHE A 398 0.00 -9.70 18.36
CA PHE A 398 -0.72 -10.19 19.53
C PHE A 398 -0.33 -9.44 20.80
N ASN A 399 -0.98 -8.29 21.04
CA ASN A 399 -0.68 -7.45 22.18
C ASN A 399 -1.90 -6.56 22.53
N THR A 400 -2.11 -6.31 23.82
CA THR A 400 -3.27 -5.56 24.33
C THR A 400 -2.87 -4.23 24.98
N SER A 401 -1.62 -3.81 24.88
CA SER A 401 -1.18 -2.49 25.34
C SER A 401 -1.71 -1.38 24.42
N PRO A 402 -1.79 -0.12 24.90
CA PRO A 402 -2.58 0.93 24.23
C PRO A 402 -2.21 1.20 22.77
N GLU A 403 -0.96 1.02 22.36
CA GLU A 403 -0.55 1.19 20.96
C GLU A 403 -1.15 0.10 20.05
N TYR A 404 -1.01 -1.17 20.41
CA TYR A 404 -1.51 -2.27 19.60
C TYR A 404 -3.04 -2.35 19.58
N VAL A 405 -3.69 -1.96 20.68
CA VAL A 405 -5.15 -1.80 20.68
C VAL A 405 -5.57 -0.74 19.66
N ARG A 406 -4.88 0.42 19.59
CA ARG A 406 -5.17 1.43 18.55
C ARG A 406 -4.96 0.89 17.13
N GLN A 407 -3.95 0.05 16.91
CA GLN A 407 -3.69 -0.56 15.61
C GLN A 407 -4.80 -1.56 15.23
N LEU A 408 -5.26 -2.38 16.17
CA LEU A 408 -6.41 -3.27 15.98
C LEU A 408 -7.68 -2.45 15.71
N GLU A 409 -7.95 -1.41 16.50
CA GLU A 409 -9.09 -0.52 16.29
C GLU A 409 -9.06 0.14 14.90
N TRP A 410 -7.88 0.55 14.43
CA TRP A 410 -7.69 1.09 13.09
C TRP A 410 -8.05 0.05 12.01
N GLN A 411 -7.54 -1.18 12.10
CA GLN A 411 -7.83 -2.25 11.13
C GLN A 411 -9.35 -2.51 11.06
N ILE A 412 -10.00 -2.72 12.22
CA ILE A 412 -11.43 -3.00 12.25
C ILE A 412 -12.23 -1.80 11.71
N ARG A 413 -11.87 -0.56 12.08
CA ARG A 413 -12.55 0.64 11.56
C ARG A 413 -12.49 0.71 10.04
N ARG A 414 -11.31 0.45 9.48
CA ARG A 414 -11.03 0.53 8.05
C ARG A 414 -11.83 -0.50 7.26
N ASP A 415 -11.85 -1.73 7.75
CA ASP A 415 -12.26 -2.90 6.95
C ASP A 415 -13.67 -3.43 7.29
N ARG A 416 -14.31 -2.95 8.37
CA ARG A 416 -15.66 -3.42 8.81
C ARG A 416 -16.79 -3.23 7.80
N ASN A 417 -16.62 -2.38 6.78
CA ASN A 417 -17.59 -2.24 5.68
C ASN A 417 -17.37 -3.25 4.54
N CYS A 418 -16.20 -3.87 4.44
CA CYS A 418 -15.88 -4.81 3.36
C CYS A 418 -16.76 -6.06 3.44
N PRO A 419 -17.66 -6.30 2.47
CA PRO A 419 -18.44 -7.54 2.47
C PRO A 419 -17.56 -8.79 2.27
N SER A 420 -16.37 -8.67 1.71
CA SER A 420 -15.43 -9.78 1.63
C SER A 420 -15.02 -10.33 3.00
N VAL A 421 -14.86 -9.50 4.03
CA VAL A 421 -14.43 -9.98 5.35
C VAL A 421 -15.52 -10.85 5.98
N ILE A 422 -15.18 -12.11 6.25
CA ILE A 422 -16.08 -13.09 6.88
C ILE A 422 -15.62 -13.54 8.27
N LEU A 423 -14.36 -13.28 8.62
CA LEU A 423 -13.74 -13.73 9.87
C LEU A 423 -12.58 -12.80 10.25
N TRP A 424 -12.53 -12.36 11.51
CA TRP A 424 -11.40 -11.60 12.06
C TRP A 424 -10.43 -12.54 12.77
N SER A 425 -9.14 -12.53 12.43
CA SER A 425 -8.10 -13.24 13.17
C SER A 425 -7.31 -12.28 14.04
N VAL A 426 -7.21 -12.56 15.34
CA VAL A 426 -6.51 -11.68 16.29
C VAL A 426 -5.00 -11.95 16.36
N PHE A 427 -4.52 -13.11 15.90
CA PHE A 427 -3.09 -13.44 15.84
C PHE A 427 -2.80 -14.67 14.96
N ASN A 428 -1.51 -14.91 14.68
CA ASN A 428 -0.98 -16.16 14.12
C ASN A 428 0.11 -16.81 15.01
N GLU A 429 -0.06 -18.08 15.37
CA GLU A 429 0.97 -18.97 15.98
C GLU A 429 1.70 -18.43 17.22
N GLU A 430 0.95 -17.81 18.12
CA GLU A 430 1.55 -17.17 19.28
C GLU A 430 1.97 -18.17 20.36
N PRO A 431 3.19 -18.06 20.93
CA PRO A 431 3.65 -18.96 22.00
C PRO A 431 2.72 -19.03 23.23
N MET A 432 1.93 -17.97 23.44
CA MET A 432 1.02 -17.84 24.58
C MET A 432 -0.34 -18.52 24.37
N GLN A 433 -0.62 -19.11 23.19
CA GLN A 433 -1.92 -19.68 22.82
C GLN A 433 -2.44 -20.80 23.75
N GLY A 434 -1.55 -21.46 24.51
CA GLY A 434 -1.89 -22.51 25.49
C GLY A 434 -1.72 -22.06 26.94
N THR A 435 -1.91 -20.78 27.24
CA THR A 435 -1.71 -20.18 28.57
C THR A 435 -2.90 -19.31 29.00
N GLU A 436 -3.11 -19.16 30.31
CA GLU A 436 -4.15 -18.27 30.88
C GLU A 436 -3.96 -16.82 30.41
N ASN A 437 -2.73 -16.31 30.40
CA ASN A 437 -2.43 -14.96 29.90
C ASN A 437 -2.83 -14.79 28.43
N GLY A 438 -2.60 -15.80 27.59
CA GLY A 438 -3.04 -15.78 26.19
C GLY A 438 -4.56 -15.68 26.06
N VAL A 439 -5.30 -16.48 26.85
CA VAL A 439 -6.77 -16.40 26.91
C VAL A 439 -7.22 -15.00 27.31
N GLU A 440 -6.61 -14.42 28.34
CA GLU A 440 -6.93 -13.07 28.83
C GLU A 440 -6.61 -11.97 27.81
N MET A 441 -5.55 -12.14 27.01
CA MET A 441 -5.24 -11.23 25.91
C MET A 441 -6.29 -11.34 24.79
N VAL A 442 -6.67 -12.55 24.37
CA VAL A 442 -7.70 -12.75 23.36
C VAL A 442 -9.06 -12.21 23.83
N ARG A 443 -9.45 -12.41 25.10
CA ARG A 443 -10.69 -11.83 25.65
C ARG A 443 -10.74 -10.30 25.53
N ARG A 444 -9.62 -9.61 25.73
CA ARG A 444 -9.52 -8.14 25.58
C ARG A 444 -9.58 -7.72 24.11
N MET A 445 -8.88 -8.43 23.23
CA MET A 445 -8.95 -8.16 21.78
C MET A 445 -10.35 -8.45 21.22
N TYR A 446 -11.00 -9.51 21.70
CA TYR A 446 -12.39 -9.85 21.38
C TYR A 446 -13.34 -8.70 21.72
N ASP A 447 -13.23 -8.14 22.93
CA ASP A 447 -14.03 -6.98 23.36
C ASP A 447 -13.79 -5.75 22.48
N VAL A 448 -12.54 -5.47 22.10
CA VAL A 448 -12.20 -4.38 21.16
C VAL A 448 -12.88 -4.60 19.80
N VAL A 449 -12.73 -5.78 19.21
CA VAL A 449 -13.33 -6.08 17.90
C VAL A 449 -14.85 -6.00 17.97
N LYS A 450 -15.50 -6.65 18.95
CA LYS A 450 -16.98 -6.66 19.04
C LYS A 450 -17.60 -5.30 19.32
N LYS A 451 -16.90 -4.38 19.99
CA LYS A 451 -17.35 -2.99 20.15
C LYS A 451 -17.39 -2.23 18.83
N MET A 452 -16.53 -2.60 17.87
CA MET A 452 -16.39 -1.90 16.59
C MET A 452 -17.13 -2.58 15.44
N ASP A 453 -17.19 -3.92 15.47
CA ASP A 453 -17.92 -4.77 14.54
C ASP A 453 -18.54 -5.98 15.28
N PRO A 454 -19.83 -5.90 15.66
CA PRO A 454 -20.52 -7.01 16.32
C PRO A 454 -20.97 -8.10 15.34
N THR A 455 -20.77 -7.92 14.03
CA THR A 455 -21.47 -8.72 12.99
C THR A 455 -20.66 -9.87 12.42
N ARG A 456 -19.37 -9.93 12.70
CA ARG A 456 -18.46 -10.97 12.21
C ARG A 456 -17.89 -11.81 13.35
N PRO A 457 -17.67 -13.11 13.13
CA PRO A 457 -16.98 -13.98 14.07
C PRO A 457 -15.50 -13.62 14.20
N ILE A 458 -14.91 -14.01 15.33
CA ILE A 458 -13.49 -13.84 15.65
C ILE A 458 -12.85 -15.22 15.79
N THR A 459 -11.64 -15.39 15.26
CA THR A 459 -10.79 -16.58 15.35
C THR A 459 -9.41 -16.22 15.90
N ALA A 460 -8.64 -17.26 16.25
CA ALA A 460 -7.20 -17.20 16.44
C ALA A 460 -6.57 -18.33 15.59
N ALA A 461 -5.47 -18.05 14.88
CA ALA A 461 -4.78 -19.06 14.07
C ALA A 461 -3.76 -19.81 14.93
N MET A 462 -4.13 -20.98 15.45
CA MET A 462 -3.36 -21.73 16.44
C MET A 462 -2.58 -22.87 15.79
N ASN A 463 -1.28 -23.01 16.09
CA ASN A 463 -0.49 -24.20 15.71
C ASN A 463 -0.26 -25.17 16.89
N GLY A 464 -0.76 -24.86 18.08
CA GLY A 464 -0.59 -25.67 19.28
C GLY A 464 -1.45 -25.22 20.47
N GLY A 465 -1.20 -25.79 21.65
CA GLY A 465 -1.89 -25.42 22.90
C GLY A 465 -3.34 -25.91 23.05
N PHE A 466 -3.88 -26.62 22.05
CA PHE A 466 -5.29 -27.07 21.98
C PHE A 466 -5.78 -27.85 23.21
N PHE A 467 -4.92 -28.67 23.81
CA PHE A 467 -5.27 -29.56 24.92
C PHE A 467 -4.74 -29.08 26.28
N SER A 468 -4.25 -27.84 26.35
CA SER A 468 -3.90 -27.19 27.61
C SER A 468 -5.16 -26.83 28.40
N GLU A 469 -5.06 -26.83 29.73
CA GLU A 469 -6.14 -26.39 30.64
C GLU A 469 -6.71 -25.03 30.23
N TYR A 470 -5.81 -24.08 30.00
CA TYR A 470 -6.11 -22.80 29.36
C TYR A 470 -5.64 -22.83 27.92
N ASN A 471 -6.54 -22.51 27.00
CA ASN A 471 -6.20 -22.38 25.60
C ASN A 471 -7.09 -21.32 24.94
N VAL A 472 -6.53 -20.55 24.01
CA VAL A 472 -7.22 -19.36 23.46
C VAL A 472 -8.49 -19.68 22.68
N SER A 473 -8.69 -20.94 22.27
CA SER A 473 -9.91 -21.35 21.59
C SER A 473 -11.15 -21.16 22.48
N GLN A 474 -10.96 -21.11 23.80
CA GLN A 474 -12.00 -20.81 24.80
C GLN A 474 -12.50 -19.35 24.75
N ALA A 475 -11.83 -18.46 23.99
CA ALA A 475 -12.11 -17.02 23.93
C ALA A 475 -12.45 -16.49 22.53
N VAL A 476 -12.76 -17.36 21.58
CA VAL A 476 -13.07 -17.01 20.18
C VAL A 476 -14.44 -17.57 19.75
N ASP A 477 -14.97 -17.06 18.63
CA ASP A 477 -16.23 -17.57 18.07
C ASP A 477 -16.01 -18.80 17.16
N VAL A 478 -14.82 -18.94 16.59
CA VAL A 478 -14.42 -20.04 15.70
C VAL A 478 -13.00 -20.49 16.07
N GLY A 479 -12.80 -21.80 16.28
CA GLY A 479 -11.48 -22.37 16.52
C GLY A 479 -10.68 -22.50 15.22
N GLY A 480 -9.50 -21.88 15.16
CA GLY A 480 -8.62 -21.89 14.01
C GLY A 480 -7.42 -22.83 14.19
N PHE A 481 -7.14 -23.65 13.18
CA PHE A 481 -6.00 -24.57 13.19
C PHE A 481 -4.98 -24.26 12.10
N ASN A 482 -3.71 -24.29 12.49
CA ASN A 482 -2.57 -24.34 11.60
C ASN A 482 -1.97 -25.75 11.65
N TYR A 483 -1.98 -26.48 10.53
CA TYR A 483 -1.24 -27.74 10.30
C TYR A 483 -1.60 -28.96 11.16
N GLN A 484 -2.60 -28.87 12.03
CA GLN A 484 -2.93 -29.91 13.02
C GLN A 484 -3.99 -30.91 12.52
N ILE A 485 -3.86 -31.38 11.28
CA ILE A 485 -4.88 -32.25 10.64
C ILE A 485 -5.19 -33.53 11.43
N GLU A 486 -4.21 -34.07 12.16
CA GLU A 486 -4.37 -35.28 12.98
C GLU A 486 -5.11 -35.01 14.30
N SER A 487 -5.20 -33.74 14.72
CA SER A 487 -5.88 -33.32 15.95
C SER A 487 -7.34 -32.92 15.72
N TYR A 488 -7.78 -32.77 14.47
CA TYR A 488 -9.12 -32.29 14.11
C TYR A 488 -10.23 -33.06 14.80
N ASP A 489 -10.27 -34.39 14.65
CA ASP A 489 -11.37 -35.22 15.16
C ASP A 489 -11.43 -35.18 16.68
N ARG A 490 -10.28 -35.42 17.35
CA ARG A 490 -10.20 -35.40 18.81
C ARG A 490 -10.61 -34.05 19.38
N PHE A 491 -10.13 -32.96 18.81
CA PHE A 491 -10.46 -31.63 19.33
C PHE A 491 -11.94 -31.30 19.14
N HIS A 492 -12.53 -31.69 17.99
CA HIS A 492 -13.96 -31.50 17.75
C HIS A 492 -14.82 -32.34 18.72
N GLU A 493 -14.40 -33.57 19.04
CA GLU A 493 -15.07 -34.41 20.04
C GLU A 493 -15.01 -33.82 21.46
N GLU A 494 -13.86 -33.24 21.85
CA GLU A 494 -13.69 -32.59 23.16
C GLU A 494 -14.37 -31.20 23.23
N ASN A 495 -14.62 -30.55 22.09
CA ASN A 495 -15.21 -29.20 22.00
C ASN A 495 -16.39 -29.17 21.00
N PRO A 496 -17.46 -29.94 21.24
CA PRO A 496 -18.50 -30.20 20.24
C PRO A 496 -19.30 -28.95 19.88
N ASP A 497 -19.30 -27.91 20.72
CA ASP A 497 -20.05 -26.66 20.51
C ASP A 497 -19.26 -25.58 19.75
N LEU A 498 -17.95 -25.73 19.59
CA LEU A 498 -17.10 -24.74 18.92
C LEU A 498 -17.03 -25.02 17.40
N PRO A 499 -17.47 -24.10 16.53
CA PRO A 499 -17.23 -24.21 15.10
C PRO A 499 -15.74 -24.12 14.77
N LEU A 500 -15.27 -24.89 13.79
CA LEU A 500 -13.85 -25.02 13.49
C LEU A 500 -13.54 -24.66 12.03
N THR A 501 -12.37 -24.07 11.78
CA THR A 501 -11.80 -23.87 10.46
C THR A 501 -10.30 -24.16 10.48
N SER A 502 -9.76 -24.66 9.37
CA SER A 502 -8.32 -24.63 9.14
C SER A 502 -7.95 -23.20 8.74
N THR A 503 -7.13 -22.53 9.54
CA THR A 503 -6.59 -21.19 9.29
C THR A 503 -5.27 -21.23 8.53
N GLU A 504 -4.57 -22.37 8.56
CA GLU A 504 -3.40 -22.65 7.75
C GLU A 504 -3.22 -24.16 7.56
N ASP A 505 -3.01 -24.63 6.34
CA ASP A 505 -2.72 -26.04 6.06
C ASP A 505 -1.82 -26.19 4.83
N GLY A 506 -1.29 -27.40 4.62
CA GLY A 506 -0.38 -27.68 3.52
C GLY A 506 1.08 -27.47 3.94
N SER A 507 1.75 -26.42 3.44
CA SER A 507 3.21 -26.28 3.55
C SER A 507 3.96 -27.35 2.73
N ALA A 508 3.43 -27.66 1.54
CA ALA A 508 4.07 -28.55 0.57
C ALA A 508 5.18 -27.81 -0.19
N PHE A 509 6.25 -28.51 -0.60
CA PHE A 509 7.36 -27.90 -1.33
C PHE A 509 7.32 -28.30 -2.79
N MET A 510 7.33 -27.32 -3.70
CA MET A 510 7.34 -27.57 -5.14
C MET A 510 8.09 -26.48 -5.90
N ILE A 511 8.79 -26.87 -6.96
CA ILE A 511 9.24 -25.97 -8.02
C ILE A 511 8.37 -26.16 -9.27
N ARG A 512 8.07 -25.05 -9.97
CA ARG A 512 7.39 -25.12 -11.26
C ARG A 512 8.25 -25.84 -12.29
N GLY A 513 7.71 -26.87 -12.94
CA GLY A 513 8.38 -27.53 -14.08
C GLY A 513 9.49 -28.52 -13.70
N GLU A 514 9.84 -28.65 -12.42
CA GLU A 514 10.76 -29.68 -11.94
C GLU A 514 9.98 -30.94 -11.51
N TYR A 515 10.50 -32.11 -11.85
CA TYR A 515 9.87 -33.40 -11.61
C TYR A 515 10.82 -34.43 -10.99
N VAL A 516 12.00 -33.97 -10.55
CA VAL A 516 13.00 -34.72 -9.80
C VAL A 516 13.46 -33.87 -8.62
N THR A 517 13.33 -34.40 -7.41
CA THR A 517 13.92 -33.76 -6.23
C THR A 517 15.44 -33.98 -6.22
N ASP A 518 16.20 -32.89 -6.23
CA ASP A 518 17.67 -32.86 -6.07
C ASP A 518 18.03 -31.85 -4.98
N ARG A 519 18.11 -32.35 -3.74
CA ARG A 519 18.39 -31.53 -2.55
C ARG A 519 19.78 -30.90 -2.58
N SER A 520 20.72 -31.42 -3.39
CA SER A 520 22.06 -30.84 -3.51
C SER A 520 22.08 -29.53 -4.31
N LYS A 521 21.01 -29.29 -5.09
CA LYS A 521 20.81 -28.09 -5.92
C LYS A 521 19.62 -27.25 -5.46
N ASN A 522 19.06 -27.55 -4.30
CA ASN A 522 17.84 -26.94 -3.78
C ASN A 522 16.65 -27.06 -4.75
N LEU A 523 16.47 -28.24 -5.36
CA LEU A 523 15.37 -28.54 -6.27
C LEU A 523 14.36 -29.50 -5.63
N MET A 524 13.08 -29.15 -5.72
CA MET A 524 11.93 -29.94 -5.22
C MET A 524 10.98 -30.26 -6.37
N ASP A 525 10.61 -31.53 -6.52
CA ASP A 525 9.66 -31.93 -7.56
C ASP A 525 8.26 -31.34 -7.35
N SER A 526 7.55 -31.13 -8.46
CA SER A 526 6.18 -30.63 -8.46
C SER A 526 5.13 -31.72 -8.18
N TYR A 527 5.49 -32.97 -7.82
CA TYR A 527 4.48 -34.05 -7.70
C TYR A 527 3.72 -34.07 -6.38
N ASP A 528 3.79 -33.02 -5.56
CA ASP A 528 3.17 -32.97 -4.24
C ASP A 528 3.60 -34.18 -3.37
N THR A 529 4.93 -34.40 -3.33
CA THR A 529 5.56 -35.52 -2.60
C THR A 529 6.34 -35.08 -1.37
N GLN A 530 6.72 -33.81 -1.30
CA GLN A 530 7.48 -33.22 -0.20
C GLN A 530 6.63 -32.15 0.49
N CYS A 531 6.73 -32.09 1.81
CA CYS A 531 6.16 -31.02 2.62
C CYS A 531 7.04 -30.80 3.84
N ALA A 532 6.78 -29.72 4.56
CA ALA A 532 7.40 -29.48 5.85
C ALA A 532 7.04 -30.58 6.85
N ASP A 533 7.91 -30.82 7.84
CA ASP A 533 7.71 -31.87 8.86
C ASP A 533 6.47 -31.62 9.72
N TRP A 534 6.07 -30.35 9.86
CA TRP A 534 4.84 -29.94 10.55
C TRP A 534 3.61 -29.95 9.64
N GLY A 535 3.79 -29.98 8.33
CA GLY A 535 2.73 -29.77 7.34
C GLY A 535 2.19 -31.08 6.73
N ALA A 536 1.52 -30.93 5.60
CA ALA A 536 0.99 -32.02 4.79
C ALA A 536 1.07 -31.67 3.29
N THR A 537 1.06 -32.70 2.46
CA THR A 537 0.88 -32.52 1.02
C THR A 537 -0.49 -31.91 0.73
N HIS A 538 -0.65 -31.22 -0.41
CA HIS A 538 -1.92 -30.63 -0.79
C HIS A 538 -3.06 -31.66 -0.79
N ARG A 539 -2.79 -32.86 -1.32
CA ARG A 539 -3.79 -33.95 -1.36
C ARG A 539 -4.24 -34.40 0.03
N ARG A 540 -3.30 -34.58 0.97
CA ARG A 540 -3.61 -34.99 2.34
C ARG A 540 -4.40 -33.93 3.10
N ALA A 541 -3.98 -32.67 3.02
CA ALA A 541 -4.64 -31.56 3.69
C ALA A 541 -6.08 -31.37 3.19
N TRP A 542 -6.31 -31.40 1.86
CA TRP A 542 -7.66 -31.19 1.32
C TRP A 542 -8.58 -32.34 1.70
N LYS A 543 -8.09 -33.59 1.61
CA LYS A 543 -8.87 -34.76 2.02
C LYS A 543 -9.33 -34.65 3.48
N ALA A 544 -8.42 -34.24 4.38
CA ALA A 544 -8.74 -34.06 5.79
C ALA A 544 -9.90 -33.06 6.00
N VAL A 545 -9.93 -31.98 5.24
CA VAL A 545 -10.96 -30.93 5.34
C VAL A 545 -12.26 -31.34 4.62
N ALA A 546 -12.15 -31.90 3.42
CA ALA A 546 -13.29 -32.23 2.55
C ALA A 546 -14.17 -33.35 3.12
N GLU A 547 -13.57 -34.35 3.79
CA GLU A 547 -14.30 -35.49 4.36
C GLU A 547 -15.01 -35.17 5.68
N ARG A 548 -14.77 -33.98 6.27
CA ARG A 548 -15.34 -33.57 7.56
C ARG A 548 -16.37 -32.46 7.37
N PRO A 549 -17.69 -32.75 7.40
CA PRO A 549 -18.72 -31.73 7.17
C PRO A 549 -18.61 -30.52 8.10
N TRP A 550 -18.29 -30.75 9.37
CA TRP A 550 -18.15 -29.73 10.42
C TRP A 550 -16.94 -28.80 10.28
N MET A 551 -15.94 -29.16 9.49
CA MET A 551 -14.78 -28.28 9.24
C MET A 551 -15.15 -27.21 8.21
N ALA A 552 -15.19 -25.92 8.57
CA ALA A 552 -15.65 -24.85 7.67
C ALA A 552 -14.92 -24.80 6.31
N GLY A 553 -13.63 -25.12 6.31
CA GLY A 553 -12.78 -25.20 5.13
C GLY A 553 -11.32 -25.01 5.54
N CYS A 554 -10.48 -24.53 4.62
CA CYS A 554 -9.05 -24.33 4.87
C CYS A 554 -8.46 -23.12 4.16
N PHE A 555 -7.30 -22.68 4.63
CA PHE A 555 -6.42 -21.74 3.93
C PHE A 555 -5.04 -22.38 3.71
N TYR A 556 -4.67 -22.61 2.45
CA TYR A 556 -3.37 -23.22 2.13
C TYR A 556 -2.20 -22.26 2.28
N TRP A 557 -1.12 -22.70 2.94
CA TRP A 557 0.20 -22.08 2.86
C TRP A 557 0.96 -22.60 1.62
N THR A 558 1.12 -21.84 0.55
CA THR A 558 0.53 -20.53 0.21
C THR A 558 -0.11 -20.55 -1.19
N GLY A 559 -0.85 -19.50 -1.57
CA GLY A 559 -1.36 -19.36 -2.95
C GLY A 559 -0.25 -19.05 -3.95
N PHE A 560 0.63 -18.11 -3.62
CA PHE A 560 1.81 -17.68 -4.36
C PHE A 560 3.06 -17.92 -3.51
N ASP A 561 4.18 -18.24 -4.17
CA ASP A 561 5.48 -18.06 -3.53
C ASP A 561 5.71 -16.58 -3.20
N TYR A 562 6.59 -16.34 -2.23
CA TYR A 562 6.99 -15.02 -1.75
C TYR A 562 8.51 -15.01 -1.51
N HIS A 563 9.10 -13.82 -1.45
CA HIS A 563 10.51 -13.67 -1.09
C HIS A 563 10.76 -14.00 0.38
N GLY A 564 11.93 -14.54 0.68
CA GLY A 564 12.26 -14.99 2.02
C GLY A 564 11.64 -16.34 2.36
N GLU A 565 11.76 -16.70 3.64
CA GLU A 565 11.36 -18.01 4.17
C GLU A 565 11.64 -19.21 3.22
N PRO A 566 12.91 -19.39 2.78
CA PRO A 566 13.28 -20.35 1.73
C PRO A 566 13.22 -21.83 2.16
N THR A 567 12.41 -22.17 3.16
CA THR A 567 12.21 -23.53 3.68
C THR A 567 11.87 -24.49 2.54
N PRO A 568 12.51 -25.69 2.47
CA PRO A 568 13.37 -26.31 3.49
C PRO A 568 14.86 -25.95 3.35
N HIS A 569 15.18 -25.02 2.46
CA HIS A 569 16.55 -24.63 2.14
C HIS A 569 16.95 -23.32 2.82
N ARG A 570 18.19 -22.92 2.54
CA ARG A 570 18.80 -21.64 2.89
C ARG A 570 19.55 -21.17 1.64
N TRP A 571 20.47 -20.22 1.78
CA TRP A 571 21.39 -19.83 0.70
C TRP A 571 21.86 -21.03 -0.15
N PRO A 572 21.82 -20.96 -1.50
CA PRO A 572 21.49 -19.80 -2.34
C PRO A 572 19.99 -19.59 -2.61
N THR A 573 19.08 -20.22 -1.88
CA THR A 573 17.63 -19.98 -2.07
C THR A 573 17.19 -18.67 -1.40
N VAL A 574 16.46 -17.83 -2.12
CA VAL A 574 16.03 -16.47 -1.70
C VAL A 574 14.51 -16.29 -1.65
N SER A 575 13.73 -17.28 -2.09
CA SER A 575 12.26 -17.27 -2.08
C SER A 575 11.69 -18.62 -1.63
N SER A 576 10.42 -18.64 -1.27
CA SER A 576 9.72 -19.82 -0.78
C SER A 576 9.51 -20.91 -1.84
N PHE A 577 9.12 -22.10 -1.38
CA PHE A 577 8.68 -23.24 -2.21
C PHE A 577 7.19 -23.60 -2.03
N PHE A 578 6.51 -22.91 -1.10
CA PHE A 578 5.18 -23.24 -0.60
C PHE A 578 4.04 -22.95 -1.57
N GLY A 579 4.25 -21.99 -2.47
CA GLY A 579 3.21 -21.47 -3.33
C GLY A 579 2.62 -22.53 -4.24
N ILE A 580 1.30 -22.56 -4.35
CA ILE A 580 0.59 -23.32 -5.38
C ILE A 580 0.95 -22.79 -6.79
N MET A 581 1.25 -21.49 -6.88
CA MET A 581 1.90 -20.83 -8.02
C MET A 581 3.27 -20.29 -7.59
N ASP A 582 4.16 -20.10 -8.55
CA ASP A 582 5.41 -19.40 -8.28
C ASP A 582 5.22 -17.89 -8.03
N LEU A 583 6.32 -17.20 -7.71
CA LEU A 583 6.33 -15.76 -7.39
C LEU A 583 5.81 -14.87 -8.53
N CYS A 584 5.82 -15.37 -9.77
CA CYS A 584 5.28 -14.67 -10.94
C CYS A 584 3.81 -14.99 -11.21
N GLY A 585 3.21 -15.92 -10.46
CA GLY A 585 1.86 -16.42 -10.69
C GLY A 585 1.77 -17.50 -11.77
N PHE A 586 2.89 -18.16 -12.09
CA PHE A 586 2.85 -19.31 -13.00
C PHE A 586 2.44 -20.59 -12.23
N PRO A 587 1.49 -21.38 -12.76
CA PRO A 587 1.03 -22.61 -12.13
C PRO A 587 2.14 -23.62 -11.84
N LYS A 588 2.14 -24.17 -10.61
CA LYS A 588 2.75 -25.47 -10.31
C LYS A 588 1.69 -26.57 -10.44
N MET A 589 2.06 -27.83 -10.26
CA MET A 589 1.12 -28.96 -10.35
C MET A 589 -0.11 -28.79 -9.43
N ALA A 590 0.11 -28.31 -8.20
CA ALA A 590 -0.96 -28.13 -7.21
C ALA A 590 -2.06 -27.17 -7.69
N TYR A 591 -1.77 -26.22 -8.58
CA TYR A 591 -2.78 -25.33 -9.15
C TYR A 591 -3.87 -26.14 -9.88
N HIS A 592 -3.43 -27.08 -10.72
CA HIS A 592 -4.31 -27.94 -11.49
C HIS A 592 -4.98 -29.02 -10.62
N LEU A 593 -4.31 -29.47 -9.54
CA LEU A 593 -4.90 -30.34 -8.53
C LEU A 593 -6.11 -29.66 -7.87
N HIS A 594 -5.92 -28.42 -7.40
CA HIS A 594 -6.98 -27.64 -6.77
C HIS A 594 -8.08 -27.29 -7.76
N GLN A 595 -7.76 -27.00 -9.02
CA GLN A 595 -8.80 -26.86 -10.05
C GLN A 595 -9.67 -28.10 -10.17
N ALA A 596 -9.08 -29.30 -10.25
CA ALA A 596 -9.83 -30.55 -10.31
C ALA A 596 -10.69 -30.77 -9.05
N GLN A 597 -10.20 -30.34 -7.88
CA GLN A 597 -10.90 -30.48 -6.61
C GLN A 597 -12.02 -29.45 -6.41
N TRP A 598 -11.83 -28.21 -6.86
CA TRP A 598 -12.63 -27.06 -6.47
C TRP A 598 -13.55 -26.53 -7.56
N VAL A 599 -13.19 -26.70 -8.84
CA VAL A 599 -14.00 -26.30 -9.99
C VAL A 599 -14.97 -27.45 -10.33
N LYS A 600 -16.27 -27.17 -10.25
CA LYS A 600 -17.33 -28.19 -10.43
C LYS A 600 -18.24 -27.93 -11.63
N ASP A 601 -18.25 -26.71 -12.15
CA ASP A 601 -19.11 -26.20 -13.21
C ASP A 601 -18.56 -26.46 -14.63
N LYS A 602 -17.26 -26.74 -14.77
CA LYS A 602 -16.61 -27.07 -16.05
C LYS A 602 -15.65 -28.27 -15.96
N PRO A 603 -15.42 -29.02 -17.06
CA PRO A 603 -14.40 -30.08 -17.09
C PRO A 603 -12.98 -29.53 -16.86
N VAL A 604 -12.22 -30.21 -16.02
CA VAL A 604 -10.79 -29.97 -15.78
C VAL A 604 -10.03 -31.25 -16.14
N LEU A 605 -8.95 -31.11 -16.91
CA LEU A 605 -8.03 -32.19 -17.21
C LEU A 605 -6.67 -31.61 -17.61
N GLU A 606 -5.65 -31.83 -16.78
CA GLU A 606 -4.27 -31.44 -17.04
C GLU A 606 -3.32 -32.64 -16.92
N LEU A 607 -2.23 -32.65 -17.70
CA LEU A 607 -1.20 -33.68 -17.64
C LEU A 607 0.11 -33.11 -17.07
N VAL A 608 0.67 -33.81 -16.09
CA VAL A 608 2.03 -33.58 -15.61
C VAL A 608 2.81 -34.90 -15.70
N PRO A 609 4.11 -34.90 -16.05
CA PRO A 609 4.99 -33.77 -16.33
C PRO A 609 4.93 -33.31 -17.79
N HIS A 610 5.80 -32.37 -18.17
CA HIS A 610 6.14 -32.14 -19.58
C HIS A 610 6.77 -33.39 -20.23
N TRP A 611 6.81 -33.46 -21.57
CA TRP A 611 7.30 -34.64 -22.30
C TRP A 611 8.68 -34.46 -22.96
N ASN A 612 9.54 -33.64 -22.36
CA ASN A 612 10.92 -33.43 -22.76
C ASN A 612 11.88 -34.04 -21.72
N TRP A 613 12.43 -35.22 -22.02
CA TRP A 613 13.40 -35.90 -21.15
C TRP A 613 14.73 -36.14 -21.89
N PRO A 614 15.86 -36.20 -21.16
CA PRO A 614 17.17 -36.51 -21.73
C PRO A 614 17.16 -37.78 -22.59
N ALA A 615 18.04 -37.86 -23.60
CA ALA A 615 18.05 -38.96 -24.57
C ALA A 615 18.25 -40.34 -23.90
N ASP A 616 19.00 -40.41 -22.81
CA ASP A 616 19.23 -41.62 -22.03
C ASP A 616 18.00 -42.03 -21.17
N SER A 617 16.94 -41.21 -21.15
CA SER A 617 15.67 -41.56 -20.49
C SER A 617 14.78 -42.46 -21.35
N ILE A 618 15.09 -42.69 -22.63
CA ILE A 618 14.28 -43.54 -23.52
C ILE A 618 14.10 -44.93 -22.91
N GLY A 619 12.85 -45.35 -22.77
CA GLY A 619 12.46 -46.63 -22.15
C GLY A 619 12.45 -46.62 -20.62
N LYS A 620 13.02 -45.61 -19.95
CA LYS A 620 12.93 -45.48 -18.49
C LYS A 620 11.51 -45.07 -18.07
N PRO A 621 11.01 -45.56 -16.93
CA PRO A 621 9.69 -45.19 -16.43
C PRO A 621 9.66 -43.72 -15.99
N ILE A 622 8.69 -42.97 -16.49
CA ILE A 622 8.37 -41.61 -16.06
C ILE A 622 7.02 -41.65 -15.33
N LYS A 623 6.96 -41.08 -14.13
CA LYS A 623 5.70 -40.86 -13.43
C LYS A 623 4.86 -39.88 -14.24
N VAL A 624 3.63 -40.22 -14.57
CA VAL A 624 2.66 -39.34 -15.25
C VAL A 624 1.45 -39.23 -14.34
N MET A 625 0.94 -38.02 -14.14
CA MET A 625 -0.32 -37.79 -13.45
C MET A 625 -1.31 -37.04 -14.35
N ALA A 626 -2.59 -37.38 -14.21
CA ALA A 626 -3.69 -36.61 -14.79
C ALA A 626 -4.54 -36.01 -13.67
N LEU A 627 -4.66 -34.69 -13.67
CA LEU A 627 -5.40 -33.91 -12.68
C LEU A 627 -6.75 -33.59 -13.28
N SER A 628 -7.83 -34.22 -12.79
CA SER A 628 -9.12 -34.15 -13.46
C SER A 628 -10.31 -34.21 -12.51
N ASN A 629 -11.41 -33.56 -12.90
CA ASN A 629 -12.72 -33.70 -12.26
C ASN A 629 -13.69 -34.58 -13.08
N ALA A 630 -13.17 -35.32 -14.06
CA ALA A 630 -13.91 -36.33 -14.82
C ALA A 630 -14.13 -37.60 -13.99
N ASP A 631 -14.96 -38.53 -14.48
CA ASP A 631 -15.18 -39.83 -13.80
C ASP A 631 -14.03 -40.80 -14.10
N LYS A 632 -13.51 -40.75 -15.33
CA LYS A 632 -12.40 -41.59 -15.81
C LYS A 632 -11.46 -40.81 -16.71
N VAL A 633 -10.19 -41.22 -16.74
CA VAL A 633 -9.18 -40.71 -17.67
C VAL A 633 -8.53 -41.88 -18.42
N LYS A 634 -8.46 -41.74 -19.75
CA LYS A 634 -7.72 -42.63 -20.65
C LYS A 634 -6.43 -41.96 -21.09
N LEU A 635 -5.31 -42.66 -20.93
CA LEU A 635 -3.98 -42.19 -21.34
C LEU A 635 -3.50 -42.89 -22.61
N LEU A 636 -2.96 -42.13 -23.56
CA LEU A 636 -2.40 -42.62 -24.82
C LEU A 636 -0.99 -42.09 -25.02
N LEU A 637 -0.08 -42.94 -25.48
CA LEU A 637 1.25 -42.56 -25.94
C LEU A 637 1.37 -42.84 -27.43
N ASN A 638 1.58 -41.79 -28.23
CA ASN A 638 1.67 -41.87 -29.69
C ASN A 638 0.48 -42.58 -30.34
N GLY A 639 -0.72 -42.31 -29.82
CA GLY A 639 -1.99 -42.89 -30.30
C GLY A 639 -2.27 -44.32 -29.80
N LYS A 640 -1.33 -44.96 -29.10
CA LYS A 640 -1.56 -46.26 -28.46
C LYS A 640 -2.05 -46.06 -27.03
N GLU A 641 -3.14 -46.74 -26.67
CA GLU A 641 -3.65 -46.75 -25.30
C GLU A 641 -2.61 -47.36 -24.34
N ILE A 642 -2.37 -46.65 -23.23
CA ILE A 642 -1.60 -47.15 -22.09
C ILE A 642 -2.55 -47.83 -21.11
N SER A 643 -3.56 -47.09 -20.63
CA SER A 643 -4.68 -47.62 -19.85
C SER A 643 -5.77 -46.57 -19.65
N GLU A 644 -6.91 -47.00 -19.12
CA GLU A 644 -8.01 -46.17 -18.62
C GLU A 644 -8.16 -46.40 -17.11
N GLN A 645 -8.26 -45.33 -16.32
CA GLN A 645 -8.42 -45.39 -14.86
C GLN A 645 -9.61 -44.53 -14.41
N THR A 646 -10.29 -44.95 -13.34
CA THR A 646 -11.25 -44.11 -12.61
C THR A 646 -10.51 -43.03 -11.85
N VAL A 647 -11.04 -41.80 -11.84
CA VAL A 647 -10.43 -40.67 -11.13
C VAL A 647 -10.65 -40.83 -9.63
N ASP A 648 -9.58 -40.78 -8.85
CA ASP A 648 -9.64 -40.53 -7.41
C ASP A 648 -9.59 -39.00 -7.18
N PRO A 649 -10.60 -38.40 -6.52
CA PRO A 649 -10.69 -36.94 -6.38
C PRO A 649 -9.62 -36.33 -5.46
N TYR A 650 -8.88 -37.15 -4.70
CA TYR A 650 -7.82 -36.70 -3.81
C TYR A 650 -6.45 -37.11 -4.36
N GLU A 651 -6.25 -38.38 -4.70
CA GLU A 651 -4.93 -38.88 -5.14
C GLU A 651 -4.61 -38.55 -6.60
N MET A 652 -5.65 -38.38 -7.43
CA MET A 652 -5.58 -38.23 -8.88
C MET A 652 -5.00 -39.48 -9.58
N ASN A 653 -5.12 -39.53 -10.91
CA ASN A 653 -4.62 -40.69 -11.64
C ASN A 653 -3.11 -40.61 -11.81
N THR A 654 -2.43 -41.75 -11.64
CA THR A 654 -0.99 -41.87 -11.79
C THR A 654 -0.62 -43.11 -12.62
N TRP A 655 0.37 -42.96 -13.49
CA TRP A 655 0.96 -44.02 -14.30
C TRP A 655 2.48 -43.99 -14.22
N SER A 656 3.10 -45.14 -14.48
CA SER A 656 4.53 -45.25 -14.78
C SER A 656 4.67 -45.58 -16.27
N VAL A 657 5.10 -44.59 -17.06
CA VAL A 657 5.09 -44.66 -18.53
C VAL A 657 6.52 -44.70 -19.05
N PRO A 658 6.95 -45.77 -19.74
CA PRO A 658 8.26 -45.81 -20.40
C PRO A 658 8.40 -44.65 -21.39
N TYR A 659 9.40 -43.79 -21.19
CA TYR A 659 9.54 -42.60 -22.02
C TYR A 659 9.81 -42.98 -23.48
N LYS A 660 9.00 -42.42 -24.36
CA LYS A 660 9.23 -42.39 -25.81
C LYS A 660 8.90 -40.99 -26.31
N PRO A 661 9.83 -40.30 -27.00
CA PRO A 661 9.56 -39.01 -27.60
C PRO A 661 8.29 -39.06 -28.46
N GLY A 662 7.49 -37.99 -28.41
CA GLY A 662 6.26 -37.88 -29.18
C GLY A 662 5.14 -37.19 -28.41
N LYS A 663 3.92 -37.72 -28.51
CA LYS A 663 2.71 -37.13 -27.92
C LYS A 663 2.13 -38.05 -26.85
N LEU A 664 2.01 -37.52 -25.63
CA LEU A 664 1.22 -38.11 -24.57
C LEU A 664 -0.11 -37.37 -24.49
N GLU A 665 -1.23 -38.09 -24.55
CA GLU A 665 -2.58 -37.53 -24.62
C GLU A 665 -3.47 -38.17 -23.55
N ALA A 666 -4.25 -37.35 -22.85
CA ALA A 666 -5.27 -37.80 -21.91
C ALA A 666 -6.66 -37.39 -22.39
N ILE A 667 -7.63 -38.28 -22.17
CA ILE A 667 -9.04 -38.11 -22.54
C ILE A 667 -9.89 -38.30 -21.28
N GLY A 668 -10.62 -37.28 -20.88
CA GLY A 668 -11.51 -37.30 -19.71
C GLY A 668 -12.93 -37.68 -20.10
N TYR A 669 -13.54 -38.58 -19.35
CA TYR A 669 -14.91 -39.06 -19.55
C TYR A 669 -15.79 -38.70 -18.37
N LYS A 670 -16.99 -38.17 -18.64
CA LYS A 670 -18.05 -37.97 -17.65
C LYS A 670 -19.33 -38.60 -18.17
N ASN A 671 -19.97 -39.44 -17.37
CA ASN A 671 -21.13 -40.24 -17.76
C ASN A 671 -20.89 -41.01 -19.08
N GLY A 672 -19.69 -41.58 -19.25
CA GLY A 672 -19.29 -42.33 -20.45
C GLY A 672 -19.05 -41.50 -21.72
N LYS A 673 -19.19 -40.17 -21.67
CA LYS A 673 -18.91 -39.26 -22.80
C LYS A 673 -17.60 -38.54 -22.62
N ILE A 674 -16.89 -38.30 -23.71
CA ILE A 674 -15.68 -37.45 -23.71
C ILE A 674 -16.09 -36.02 -23.38
N VAL A 675 -15.51 -35.46 -22.32
CA VAL A 675 -15.75 -34.07 -21.90
C VAL A 675 -14.51 -33.19 -21.99
N SER A 676 -13.32 -33.77 -22.04
CA SER A 676 -12.06 -33.05 -22.12
C SER A 676 -10.96 -33.88 -22.79
N ARG A 677 -9.99 -33.18 -23.39
CA ARG A 677 -8.74 -33.76 -23.91
C ARG A 677 -7.60 -32.79 -23.61
N THR A 678 -6.46 -33.33 -23.19
CA THR A 678 -5.22 -32.56 -23.06
C THR A 678 -4.03 -33.39 -23.57
N LYS A 679 -2.91 -32.73 -23.85
CA LYS A 679 -1.70 -33.39 -24.33
C LYS A 679 -0.45 -32.63 -23.94
N VAL A 680 0.63 -33.39 -23.75
CA VAL A 680 2.00 -32.89 -23.69
C VAL A 680 2.81 -33.55 -24.80
N GLU A 681 3.71 -32.79 -25.41
CA GLU A 681 4.49 -33.25 -26.57
C GLU A 681 5.97 -32.94 -26.39
N THR A 682 6.83 -33.85 -26.85
CA THR A 682 8.27 -33.58 -26.93
C THR A 682 8.53 -32.44 -27.93
N THR A 683 9.08 -31.34 -27.43
CA THR A 683 9.48 -30.20 -28.25
C THR A 683 10.86 -30.38 -28.87
N LYS A 684 11.15 -29.57 -29.88
CA LYS A 684 12.51 -29.41 -30.42
C LYS A 684 13.17 -28.17 -29.83
N GLU A 685 14.38 -27.88 -30.29
CA GLU A 685 15.08 -26.63 -29.97
C GLU A 685 14.19 -25.39 -30.17
N PRO A 686 14.29 -24.40 -29.28
CA PRO A 686 13.56 -23.14 -29.42
C PRO A 686 14.00 -22.41 -30.70
N VAL A 687 13.04 -21.71 -31.32
CA VAL A 687 13.31 -20.91 -32.54
C VAL A 687 12.85 -19.46 -32.42
N GLN A 688 11.97 -19.16 -31.47
CA GLN A 688 11.32 -17.85 -31.37
C GLN A 688 10.91 -17.53 -29.92
N VAL A 689 11.06 -16.27 -29.52
CA VAL A 689 10.44 -15.71 -28.30
C VAL A 689 8.96 -15.44 -28.54
N ARG A 690 8.10 -15.64 -27.53
CA ARG A 690 6.69 -15.24 -27.54
C ARG A 690 6.38 -14.38 -26.32
N LEU A 691 5.62 -13.30 -26.55
CA LEU A 691 5.13 -12.39 -25.53
C LEU A 691 3.61 -12.50 -25.46
N THR A 692 3.07 -12.68 -24.27
CA THR A 692 1.63 -12.76 -24.02
C THR A 692 1.26 -11.75 -22.93
N PRO A 693 0.72 -10.58 -23.29
CA PRO A 693 0.31 -9.59 -22.29
C PRO A 693 -0.94 -10.05 -21.55
N TYR A 694 -1.06 -9.71 -20.26
CA TYR A 694 -2.25 -10.05 -19.48
C TYR A 694 -3.52 -9.35 -19.98
N ARG A 695 -3.39 -8.11 -20.48
CA ARG A 695 -4.45 -7.31 -21.09
C ARG A 695 -3.96 -6.69 -22.40
N ASN A 696 -4.87 -6.18 -23.22
CA ASN A 696 -4.53 -5.59 -24.52
C ASN A 696 -4.30 -4.06 -24.47
N SER A 697 -4.48 -3.42 -23.31
CA SER A 697 -4.19 -2.01 -23.06
C SER A 697 -3.89 -1.75 -21.58
N LEU A 698 -3.34 -0.57 -21.30
CA LEU A 698 -3.14 0.01 -19.96
C LEU A 698 -3.89 1.34 -19.88
N ALA A 699 -4.41 1.70 -18.72
CA ALA A 699 -4.81 3.07 -18.46
C ALA A 699 -3.57 3.98 -18.40
N GLY A 700 -3.57 5.07 -19.16
CA GLY A 700 -2.46 6.03 -19.22
C GLY A 700 -2.46 7.05 -18.07
N ASP A 701 -2.63 6.59 -16.83
CA ASP A 701 -2.64 7.40 -15.61
C ASP A 701 -1.29 7.48 -14.89
N GLY A 702 -0.29 6.74 -15.37
CA GLY A 702 1.01 6.64 -14.72
C GLY A 702 1.03 5.70 -13.50
N ARG A 703 0.02 4.84 -13.33
CA ARG A 703 -0.11 3.88 -12.22
C ARG A 703 -0.43 2.48 -12.71
N ASP A 704 -1.27 2.36 -13.72
CA ASP A 704 -1.71 1.07 -14.23
C ASP A 704 -0.52 0.25 -14.73
N ALA A 705 -0.50 -1.02 -14.33
CA ALA A 705 0.58 -1.93 -14.63
C ALA A 705 0.02 -3.28 -15.07
N MET A 706 0.83 -4.04 -15.81
CA MET A 706 0.49 -5.43 -16.08
C MET A 706 1.71 -6.31 -16.27
N PRO A 707 1.60 -7.58 -15.86
CA PRO A 707 2.58 -8.58 -16.24
C PRO A 707 2.40 -8.99 -17.71
N VAL A 708 3.51 -9.22 -18.39
CA VAL A 708 3.60 -9.85 -19.71
C VAL A 708 4.37 -11.15 -19.54
N THR A 709 3.74 -12.26 -19.94
CA THR A 709 4.39 -13.59 -19.93
C THR A 709 5.37 -13.67 -21.08
N VAL A 710 6.57 -14.17 -20.79
CA VAL A 710 7.67 -14.34 -21.74
C VAL A 710 8.00 -15.82 -21.83
N GLU A 711 8.03 -16.37 -23.03
CA GLU A 711 8.40 -17.76 -23.26
C GLU A 711 9.19 -17.92 -24.56
N VAL A 712 9.73 -19.11 -24.79
CA VAL A 712 10.27 -19.51 -26.10
C VAL A 712 9.55 -20.74 -26.63
N VAL A 713 9.38 -20.77 -27.94
CA VAL A 713 8.65 -21.82 -28.65
C VAL A 713 9.51 -22.50 -29.69
N ASP A 714 9.22 -23.77 -29.96
CA ASP A 714 9.84 -24.53 -31.03
C ASP A 714 9.26 -24.18 -32.41
N SER A 715 9.76 -24.80 -33.48
CA SER A 715 9.30 -24.56 -34.86
C SER A 715 7.84 -24.90 -35.14
N LYS A 716 7.13 -25.52 -34.20
CA LYS A 716 5.68 -25.77 -34.27
C LYS A 716 4.88 -24.84 -33.35
N GLY A 717 5.53 -23.84 -32.73
CA GLY A 717 4.90 -22.90 -31.81
C GLY A 717 4.58 -23.48 -30.42
N ARG A 718 5.20 -24.61 -30.06
CA ARG A 718 4.99 -25.26 -28.75
C ARG A 718 5.99 -24.71 -27.73
N HIS A 719 5.52 -24.41 -26.52
CA HIS A 719 6.34 -24.00 -25.37
C HIS A 719 7.50 -24.97 -25.13
N VAL A 720 8.73 -24.48 -24.98
CA VAL A 720 9.90 -25.32 -24.65
C VAL A 720 10.10 -25.33 -23.12
N PRO A 721 9.71 -26.40 -22.42
CA PRO A 721 9.59 -26.40 -20.95
C PRO A 721 10.95 -26.49 -20.22
N THR A 722 12.04 -26.69 -20.94
CA THR A 722 13.40 -26.80 -20.38
C THR A 722 14.27 -25.59 -20.73
N ALA A 723 13.72 -24.56 -21.37
CA ALA A 723 14.50 -23.41 -21.81
C ALA A 723 14.84 -22.46 -20.64
N ASP A 724 16.07 -21.93 -20.66
CA ASP A 724 16.65 -21.07 -19.64
C ASP A 724 17.31 -19.80 -20.22
N ASN A 725 16.98 -19.47 -21.49
CA ASN A 725 17.60 -18.36 -22.22
C ASN A 725 17.48 -17.03 -21.47
N MET A 726 18.57 -16.24 -21.45
CA MET A 726 18.55 -14.83 -21.04
C MET A 726 17.80 -14.00 -22.08
N ILE A 727 16.71 -13.35 -21.68
CA ILE A 727 15.89 -12.48 -22.54
C ILE A 727 16.20 -11.01 -22.23
N GLU A 728 16.42 -10.21 -23.27
CA GLU A 728 16.58 -8.75 -23.18
C GLU A 728 15.32 -8.05 -23.70
N PHE A 729 14.86 -7.07 -22.92
CA PHE A 729 13.63 -6.32 -23.16
C PHE A 729 13.91 -4.88 -23.58
N THR A 730 13.04 -4.34 -24.42
CA THR A 730 12.99 -2.91 -24.76
C THR A 730 11.54 -2.47 -24.83
N VAL A 731 11.21 -1.36 -24.17
CA VAL A 731 9.89 -0.74 -24.21
C VAL A 731 10.00 0.66 -24.81
N ILE A 732 9.13 0.98 -25.77
CA ILE A 732 9.04 2.28 -26.44
C ILE A 732 7.58 2.75 -26.35
N GLY A 733 7.36 4.02 -26.00
CA GLY A 733 6.04 4.61 -25.83
C GLY A 733 5.81 5.11 -24.40
N PRO A 734 4.57 5.45 -24.03
CA PRO A 734 4.22 5.98 -22.71
C PRO A 734 4.13 4.86 -21.66
N ALA A 735 5.24 4.12 -21.47
CA ALA A 735 5.36 3.07 -20.46
C ALA A 735 6.83 2.82 -20.08
N GLU A 736 7.06 2.12 -18.98
CA GLU A 736 8.37 1.64 -18.57
C GLU A 736 8.33 0.25 -17.94
N ILE A 737 9.48 -0.41 -17.90
CA ILE A 737 9.64 -1.69 -17.19
C ILE A 737 9.89 -1.39 -15.72
N ILE A 738 9.02 -1.87 -14.84
CA ILE A 738 9.12 -1.64 -13.40
C ILE A 738 9.59 -2.87 -12.62
N GLY A 739 9.58 -4.06 -13.24
CA GLY A 739 9.94 -5.30 -12.59
C GLY A 739 10.10 -6.48 -13.54
N LEU A 740 10.92 -7.45 -13.13
CA LEU A 740 11.25 -8.69 -13.84
C LEU A 740 11.18 -9.87 -12.88
N GLY A 741 10.78 -11.04 -13.38
CA GLY A 741 10.73 -12.26 -12.58
C GLY A 741 10.76 -13.52 -13.44
N ASN A 742 11.07 -14.66 -12.82
CA ASN A 742 10.93 -15.98 -13.47
C ASN A 742 10.45 -17.09 -12.53
N GLY A 743 10.26 -16.80 -11.23
CA GLY A 743 9.76 -17.76 -10.25
C GLY A 743 10.76 -18.86 -9.85
N ASN A 744 12.05 -18.70 -10.17
CA ASN A 744 13.10 -19.58 -9.67
C ASN A 744 13.49 -19.16 -8.25
N PRO A 745 13.28 -19.98 -7.21
CA PRO A 745 13.61 -19.62 -5.83
C PRO A 745 15.12 -19.50 -5.58
N ASN A 746 15.96 -19.97 -6.51
CA ASN A 746 17.42 -19.90 -6.44
C ASN A 746 18.02 -18.81 -7.35
N CYS A 747 17.21 -17.93 -7.95
CA CYS A 747 17.69 -16.91 -8.87
C CYS A 747 18.17 -15.65 -8.14
N HIS A 748 19.38 -15.20 -8.48
CA HIS A 748 20.00 -13.97 -7.93
C HIS A 748 20.09 -12.85 -8.97
N GLU A 749 19.46 -13.03 -10.13
CA GLU A 749 19.43 -11.99 -11.15
C GLU A 749 18.67 -10.77 -10.62
N PRO A 750 19.08 -9.55 -10.98
CA PRO A 750 18.33 -8.35 -10.63
C PRO A 750 16.86 -8.45 -11.05
N GLU A 751 15.97 -8.00 -10.17
CA GLU A 751 14.54 -7.92 -10.45
C GLU A 751 14.18 -6.58 -11.13
N LYS A 752 15.14 -5.65 -11.18
CA LYS A 752 15.09 -4.38 -11.90
C LYS A 752 16.00 -4.41 -13.13
N GLY A 753 15.68 -3.60 -14.13
CA GLY A 753 16.45 -3.47 -15.37
C GLY A 753 15.68 -4.02 -16.57
N ASN A 754 16.40 -4.64 -17.52
CA ASN A 754 15.83 -5.05 -18.80
C ASN A 754 16.25 -6.47 -19.25
N LYS A 755 16.75 -7.31 -18.34
CA LYS A 755 17.24 -8.66 -18.66
C LYS A 755 16.79 -9.68 -17.61
N ARG A 756 16.24 -10.81 -18.06
CA ARG A 756 15.87 -11.92 -17.18
C ARG A 756 15.98 -13.25 -17.90
N SER A 757 16.53 -14.26 -17.23
CA SER A 757 16.54 -15.63 -17.75
C SER A 757 15.17 -16.28 -17.62
N LEU A 758 14.81 -17.08 -18.60
CA LEU A 758 13.72 -18.03 -18.48
C LEU A 758 14.04 -19.06 -17.39
N PHE A 759 13.01 -19.56 -16.73
CA PHE A 759 13.10 -20.70 -15.83
C PHE A 759 12.01 -21.70 -16.21
N TYR A 760 12.40 -22.92 -16.59
CA TYR A 760 11.51 -23.90 -17.22
C TYR A 760 10.64 -23.29 -18.33
N GLY A 761 11.30 -22.49 -19.18
CA GLY A 761 10.74 -21.84 -20.36
C GLY A 761 9.97 -20.54 -20.11
N LEU A 762 9.79 -20.09 -18.87
CA LEU A 762 8.98 -18.89 -18.56
C LEU A 762 9.77 -17.81 -17.83
N ALA A 763 9.48 -16.56 -18.16
CA ALA A 763 9.79 -15.37 -17.38
C ALA A 763 8.61 -14.37 -17.47
N GLN A 764 8.69 -13.30 -16.69
CA GLN A 764 7.72 -12.22 -16.62
C GLN A 764 8.44 -10.87 -16.70
N VAL A 765 7.87 -9.96 -17.48
CA VAL A 765 8.21 -8.53 -17.46
C VAL A 765 6.96 -7.74 -17.08
N ILE A 766 7.10 -6.83 -16.12
CA ILE A 766 6.02 -5.96 -15.66
C ILE A 766 6.24 -4.58 -16.26
N ILE A 767 5.26 -4.11 -17.02
CA ILE A 767 5.25 -2.76 -17.58
C ILE A 767 4.21 -1.90 -16.88
N GLN A 768 4.55 -0.65 -16.63
CA GLN A 768 3.67 0.37 -16.06
C GLN A 768 3.49 1.51 -17.06
N SER A 769 2.28 2.05 -17.16
CA SER A 769 2.00 3.20 -18.02
C SER A 769 2.70 4.46 -17.51
N LYS A 770 2.89 5.42 -18.41
CA LYS A 770 3.13 6.84 -18.08
C LYS A 770 1.84 7.61 -18.33
N GLU A 771 1.75 8.81 -17.78
CA GLU A 771 0.62 9.69 -18.09
C GLU A 771 0.55 10.00 -19.59
N GLY A 772 -0.64 9.87 -20.17
CA GLY A 772 -0.91 10.18 -21.57
C GLY A 772 -1.60 9.04 -22.30
N SER A 773 -1.48 9.03 -23.62
CA SER A 773 -2.04 7.97 -24.46
C SER A 773 -1.13 7.70 -25.65
N GLY A 774 -1.28 6.52 -26.25
CA GLY A 774 -0.54 6.14 -27.45
C GLY A 774 -0.03 4.71 -27.44
N PRO A 775 0.62 4.28 -28.54
CA PRO A 775 1.11 2.92 -28.66
C PRO A 775 2.32 2.67 -27.76
N ILE A 776 2.29 1.55 -27.05
CA ILE A 776 3.40 0.99 -26.29
C ILE A 776 3.89 -0.24 -27.03
N THR A 777 5.15 -0.23 -27.42
CA THR A 777 5.81 -1.35 -28.10
C THR A 777 6.80 -2.01 -27.16
N LEU A 778 6.54 -3.28 -26.82
CA LEU A 778 7.45 -4.13 -26.04
C LEU A 778 8.11 -5.14 -26.98
N THR A 779 9.44 -5.16 -26.98
CA THR A 779 10.25 -6.13 -27.73
C THR A 779 11.05 -6.98 -26.77
N ALA A 780 11.12 -8.29 -27.04
CA ALA A 780 11.93 -9.26 -26.32
C ALA A 780 12.82 -10.03 -27.29
N SER A 781 14.12 -10.12 -26.99
CA SER A 781 15.09 -10.77 -27.86
C SER A 781 16.13 -11.57 -27.08
N THR A 782 16.72 -12.57 -27.74
CA THR A 782 17.84 -13.36 -27.22
C THR A 782 18.65 -13.91 -28.40
N PRO A 783 19.99 -14.06 -28.28
CA PRO A 783 20.82 -14.54 -29.38
C PRO A 783 20.35 -15.89 -29.94
N GLY A 784 20.30 -16.00 -31.27
CA GLY A 784 19.96 -17.24 -31.98
C GLY A 784 18.46 -17.52 -32.15
N LEU A 785 17.57 -16.77 -31.49
CA LEU A 785 16.11 -16.90 -31.65
C LEU A 785 15.50 -15.70 -32.37
N LYS A 786 14.39 -15.92 -33.07
CA LYS A 786 13.59 -14.82 -33.62
C LYS A 786 12.99 -13.99 -32.46
N PRO A 787 13.17 -12.65 -32.43
CA PRO A 787 12.58 -11.81 -31.40
C PRO A 787 11.05 -11.75 -31.50
N ALA A 788 10.41 -11.36 -30.41
CA ALA A 788 8.99 -11.00 -30.38
C ALA A 788 8.81 -9.51 -30.12
N THR A 789 7.80 -8.93 -30.77
CA THR A 789 7.34 -7.58 -30.52
C THR A 789 5.82 -7.61 -30.38
N ILE A 790 5.30 -6.96 -29.35
CA ILE A 790 3.87 -6.68 -29.19
C ILE A 790 3.67 -5.17 -29.13
N THR A 791 2.52 -4.72 -29.64
CA THR A 791 2.07 -3.33 -29.48
C THR A 791 0.71 -3.35 -28.79
N ILE A 792 0.61 -2.65 -27.68
CA ILE A 792 -0.61 -2.38 -26.93
C ILE A 792 -0.82 -0.87 -26.87
N ASN A 793 -1.95 -0.40 -26.34
CA ASN A 793 -2.19 1.03 -26.15
C ASN A 793 -2.17 1.43 -24.67
N ALA A 794 -1.68 2.64 -24.41
CA ALA A 794 -2.08 3.42 -23.24
C ALA A 794 -3.36 4.18 -23.61
N ASP A 795 -4.46 3.87 -22.91
CA ASP A 795 -5.76 4.49 -23.09
C ASP A 795 -5.84 5.81 -22.32
N GLN A 796 -6.39 6.84 -22.95
CA GLN A 796 -6.58 8.13 -22.29
C GLN A 796 -7.60 8.00 -21.16
N VAL A 797 -7.17 8.25 -19.93
CA VAL A 797 -8.03 8.30 -18.76
C VAL A 797 -7.89 9.65 -18.05
N ALA A 798 -8.80 9.92 -17.11
CA ALA A 798 -8.64 11.09 -16.25
C ALA A 798 -7.41 10.87 -15.34
N PRO A 799 -6.52 11.87 -15.22
CA PRO A 799 -5.38 11.75 -14.32
C PRO A 799 -5.88 11.66 -12.87
N VAL A 800 -5.16 10.91 -12.04
CA VAL A 800 -5.43 10.89 -10.62
C VAL A 800 -5.22 12.29 -10.05
N PRO A 801 -6.23 12.90 -9.39
CA PRO A 801 -6.05 14.18 -8.74
C PRO A 801 -4.84 14.13 -7.81
N SER A 802 -3.92 15.07 -7.99
CA SER A 802 -2.66 15.10 -7.27
C SER A 802 -2.27 16.53 -6.96
N ILE A 803 -1.35 16.68 -6.01
CA ILE A 803 -0.72 17.97 -5.72
C ILE A 803 0.70 17.95 -6.31
N PRO A 804 1.10 18.93 -7.13
CA PRO A 804 2.44 18.95 -7.72
C PRO A 804 3.55 18.96 -6.65
N ALA A 805 4.67 18.31 -6.95
CA ALA A 805 5.89 18.46 -6.19
C ALA A 805 6.58 19.80 -6.56
N GLU A 806 7.19 20.45 -5.57
CA GLU A 806 7.81 21.76 -5.71
C GLU A 806 9.33 21.65 -5.49
N ASN A 807 10.12 22.30 -6.34
CA ASN A 807 11.58 22.41 -6.16
C ASN A 807 11.98 23.90 -6.08
N PRO A 808 11.55 24.61 -5.02
CA PRO A 808 11.80 26.04 -4.91
C PRO A 808 13.29 26.32 -4.70
N PRO A 809 13.78 27.51 -5.12
CA PRO A 809 15.04 28.01 -4.62
C PRO A 809 14.99 28.13 -3.09
N MET A 810 16.15 28.23 -2.45
CA MET A 810 16.20 28.36 -0.99
C MET A 810 15.47 29.63 -0.55
N LEU A 811 14.42 29.46 0.27
CA LEU A 811 13.62 30.54 0.80
C LEU A 811 14.17 31.01 2.15
N LEU A 812 14.34 32.32 2.29
CA LEU A 812 14.70 32.98 3.55
C LEU A 812 13.46 33.67 4.12
N ASN A 813 12.77 32.99 5.03
CA ASN A 813 11.52 33.48 5.65
C ASN A 813 11.59 33.64 7.17
N LYS A 814 12.72 33.27 7.81
CA LYS A 814 12.95 33.44 9.25
C LYS A 814 13.84 34.66 9.50
N TRP A 815 13.23 35.82 9.66
CA TRP A 815 13.90 37.10 9.86
C TRP A 815 13.79 37.58 11.31
N VAL A 816 14.83 38.29 11.78
CA VAL A 816 14.77 39.09 13.00
C VAL A 816 15.13 40.54 12.69
N ALA A 817 14.43 41.48 13.33
CA ALA A 817 14.65 42.91 13.19
C ALA A 817 15.38 43.48 14.42
N SER A 818 16.35 44.37 14.18
CA SER A 818 16.97 45.16 15.25
C SER A 818 15.96 46.13 15.85
N PRO A 819 16.24 46.69 17.04
CA PRO A 819 15.57 47.90 17.48
C PRO A 819 15.68 49.01 16.41
N LEU A 820 14.66 49.86 16.33
CA LEU A 820 14.66 51.03 15.47
C LEU A 820 15.75 52.02 15.93
N SER A 821 16.40 52.69 14.97
CA SER A 821 17.48 53.64 15.26
C SER A 821 17.33 54.94 14.46
N THR A 822 17.61 56.07 15.09
CA THR A 822 17.70 57.39 14.43
C THR A 822 19.03 57.56 13.71
N GLU A 823 20.12 57.05 14.28
CA GLU A 823 21.45 57.03 13.66
C GLU A 823 21.68 55.75 12.87
N LYS A 824 22.54 55.78 11.84
CA LYS A 824 22.88 54.61 11.04
C LYS A 824 23.56 53.54 11.92
N PRO A 825 22.92 52.38 12.18
CA PRO A 825 23.49 51.36 13.04
C PRO A 825 24.63 50.61 12.33
N ASP A 826 25.58 50.08 13.11
CA ASP A 826 26.64 49.21 12.60
C ASP A 826 26.06 47.87 12.11
N ALA A 827 26.01 47.70 10.79
CA ALA A 827 25.53 46.49 10.14
C ALA A 827 26.39 45.26 10.48
N THR A 828 27.61 45.41 10.99
CA THR A 828 28.54 44.30 11.31
C THR A 828 28.50 43.86 12.78
N ARG A 829 27.74 44.57 13.64
CA ARG A 829 27.65 44.30 15.08
C ARG A 829 27.34 42.83 15.38
N GLN A 830 28.15 42.17 16.19
CA GLN A 830 27.87 40.79 16.62
C GLN A 830 26.75 40.75 17.66
N ILE A 831 25.85 39.78 17.50
CA ILE A 831 24.81 39.45 18.48
C ILE A 831 25.34 38.28 19.30
N ALA A 832 25.19 38.33 20.63
CA ALA A 832 25.61 37.24 21.49
C ALA A 832 24.81 35.96 21.18
N ASP A 833 25.44 34.79 21.22
CA ASP A 833 24.78 33.53 20.84
C ASP A 833 23.57 33.19 21.72
N ASN A 834 23.57 33.67 22.96
CA ASN A 834 22.48 33.53 23.94
C ASN A 834 21.46 34.69 23.92
N ASP A 835 21.62 35.67 23.04
CA ASP A 835 20.68 36.79 22.94
C ASP A 835 19.47 36.40 22.07
N MET A 836 18.36 36.16 22.75
CA MET A 836 17.09 35.75 22.15
C MET A 836 16.05 36.88 22.10
N ASN A 837 16.36 38.05 22.67
CA ASN A 837 15.35 39.05 23.02
C ASN A 837 15.67 40.45 22.46
N SER A 838 16.93 40.78 22.19
CA SER A 838 17.29 42.12 21.72
C SER A 838 16.80 42.41 20.30
N TRP A 839 16.62 41.37 19.48
CA TRP A 839 16.10 41.47 18.12
C TRP A 839 14.78 40.70 18.04
N GLN A 840 13.77 41.30 17.42
CA GLN A 840 12.42 40.76 17.40
C GLN A 840 12.19 39.92 16.15
N PRO A 841 11.59 38.72 16.23
CA PRO A 841 11.16 37.98 15.06
C PRO A 841 10.17 38.79 14.23
N ILE A 842 10.34 38.75 12.91
CA ILE A 842 9.37 39.31 11.96
C ILE A 842 9.04 38.25 10.91
N SER A 843 7.83 38.32 10.38
CA SER A 843 7.45 37.52 9.21
C SER A 843 8.00 38.17 7.95
N GLY A 844 8.47 37.38 6.99
CA GLY A 844 8.63 37.88 5.62
C GLY A 844 7.26 38.32 5.09
N GLY A 845 7.18 39.51 4.49
CA GLY A 845 5.93 40.08 3.98
C GLY A 845 5.45 41.33 4.72
N ASP A 846 5.90 41.55 5.96
CA ASP A 846 5.50 42.71 6.77
C ASP A 846 6.43 43.91 6.54
N LEU A 847 5.83 45.09 6.33
CA LEU A 847 6.57 46.34 6.33
C LEU A 847 6.73 46.84 7.77
N ILE A 848 7.92 47.31 8.11
CA ILE A 848 8.24 47.92 9.39
C ILE A 848 8.04 49.41 9.29
N LYS A 849 7.17 49.96 10.15
CA LYS A 849 7.02 51.40 10.31
C LYS A 849 8.17 51.94 11.17
N LEU A 850 8.92 52.90 10.63
CA LEU A 850 10.05 53.56 11.31
C LEU A 850 9.56 54.66 12.25
N GLU A 851 8.88 54.28 13.34
CA GLU A 851 8.32 55.25 14.31
C GLU A 851 9.42 56.09 14.97
N ASN A 852 9.46 57.39 14.64
CA ASN A 852 10.50 58.34 15.09
C ASN A 852 11.95 57.86 14.86
N ALA A 853 12.18 57.06 13.82
CA ALA A 853 13.48 56.47 13.50
C ALA A 853 13.77 56.54 12.00
N ASN A 854 14.99 56.20 11.60
CA ASN A 854 15.44 56.24 10.20
C ASN A 854 15.95 54.89 9.71
N PHE A 855 16.32 53.99 10.62
CA PHE A 855 17.00 52.74 10.28
C PHE A 855 16.46 51.54 11.05
N VAL A 856 16.51 50.39 10.40
CA VAL A 856 16.32 49.07 10.99
C VAL A 856 17.18 48.05 10.24
N ILE A 857 17.75 47.07 10.94
CA ILE A 857 18.45 45.96 10.31
C ILE A 857 17.57 44.72 10.38
N LEU A 858 17.33 44.09 9.23
CA LEU A 858 16.78 42.74 9.17
C LEU A 858 17.93 41.74 9.07
N ARG A 859 17.85 40.62 9.78
CA ARG A 859 18.86 39.58 9.76
C ARG A 859 18.23 38.21 9.55
N ALA A 860 18.87 37.41 8.70
CA ALA A 860 18.58 35.99 8.50
C ALA A 860 19.90 35.20 8.41
N THR A 861 19.85 33.92 8.75
CA THR A 861 20.97 33.00 8.52
C THR A 861 20.54 31.83 7.66
N PHE A 862 21.46 31.33 6.84
CA PHE A 862 21.21 30.15 6.01
C PHE A 862 22.48 29.35 5.77
N ASN A 863 22.33 28.07 5.47
CA ASN A 863 23.43 27.23 5.02
C ASN A 863 23.37 27.16 3.49
N PRO A 864 24.40 27.60 2.75
CA PRO A 864 24.38 27.54 1.30
C PRO A 864 24.25 26.08 0.82
N TYR A 865 23.36 25.84 -0.15
CA TYR A 865 23.29 24.59 -0.92
C TYR A 865 24.62 24.30 -1.62
N GLN A 866 24.85 23.03 -1.98
CA GLN A 866 26.11 22.57 -2.57
C GLN A 866 26.51 23.40 -3.81
N ALA A 867 25.55 23.72 -4.69
CA ALA A 867 25.79 24.57 -5.86
C ALA A 867 26.27 25.98 -5.48
N HIS A 868 25.67 26.60 -4.46
CA HIS A 868 26.10 27.91 -3.96
C HIS A 868 27.52 27.87 -3.36
N ARG A 869 27.90 26.75 -2.74
CA ARG A 869 29.26 26.57 -2.19
C ARG A 869 30.34 26.43 -3.25
N GLN A 870 29.96 26.01 -4.46
CA GLN A 870 30.89 25.79 -5.57
C GLN A 870 31.02 27.04 -6.45
N GLU A 871 29.89 27.67 -6.80
CA GLU A 871 29.85 28.69 -7.86
C GLU A 871 29.41 30.08 -7.36
N GLY A 872 28.97 30.18 -6.10
CA GLY A 872 28.23 31.34 -5.60
C GLY A 872 26.79 31.34 -6.10
N GLY A 873 26.14 32.50 -6.03
CA GLY A 873 24.75 32.63 -6.46
C GLY A 873 24.26 34.05 -6.34
N SER A 874 22.94 34.21 -6.37
CA SER A 874 22.28 35.49 -6.20
C SER A 874 21.19 35.43 -5.14
N ILE A 875 20.94 36.56 -4.49
CA ILE A 875 19.86 36.73 -3.53
C ILE A 875 18.87 37.71 -4.16
N LEU A 876 17.70 37.20 -4.53
CA LEU A 876 16.57 38.02 -4.97
C LEU A 876 15.74 38.42 -3.76
N PHE A 877 15.56 39.73 -3.58
CA PHE A 877 14.61 40.36 -2.69
C PHE A 877 13.40 40.81 -3.51
N LYS A 878 12.31 40.06 -3.48
CA LYS A 878 11.08 40.43 -4.19
C LYS A 878 10.38 41.59 -3.46
N GLN A 879 10.01 42.65 -4.19
CA GLN A 879 9.31 43.82 -3.66
C GLN A 879 9.97 44.45 -2.42
N LEU A 880 11.28 44.71 -2.50
CA LEU A 880 12.05 45.38 -1.46
C LEU A 880 11.65 46.87 -1.39
N THR A 881 11.11 47.30 -0.24
CA THR A 881 10.58 48.66 -0.04
C THR A 881 11.53 49.51 0.80
N GLY A 882 11.83 50.73 0.34
CA GLY A 882 12.82 51.63 0.95
C GLY A 882 14.25 51.44 0.41
N LYS A 883 15.16 52.34 0.83
CA LYS A 883 16.60 52.18 0.58
C LYS A 883 17.15 51.03 1.39
N ALA A 884 18.13 50.31 0.85
CA ALA A 884 18.71 49.16 1.52
C ALA A 884 20.21 49.01 1.25
N GLU A 885 20.97 48.57 2.25
CA GLU A 885 22.31 48.02 2.10
C GLU A 885 22.27 46.53 2.45
N ILE A 886 22.76 45.67 1.55
CA ILE A 886 22.78 44.23 1.73
C ILE A 886 24.18 43.78 2.13
N TRP A 887 24.28 43.22 3.33
CA TRP A 887 25.51 42.74 3.92
C TRP A 887 25.46 41.22 4.07
N LEU A 888 26.51 40.54 3.66
CA LEU A 888 26.65 39.08 3.78
C LEU A 888 27.98 38.78 4.47
N ASN A 889 27.94 38.08 5.60
CA ASN A 889 29.12 37.75 6.41
C ASN A 889 29.99 38.98 6.74
N GLY A 890 29.35 40.12 7.00
CA GLY A 890 30.03 41.39 7.33
C GLY A 890 30.57 42.18 6.12
N GLN A 891 30.35 41.71 4.90
CA GLN A 891 30.74 42.42 3.67
C GLN A 891 29.52 43.02 2.96
N LEU A 892 29.59 44.28 2.53
CA LEU A 892 28.57 44.90 1.70
C LEU A 892 28.62 44.30 0.28
N ILE A 893 27.52 43.66 -0.16
CA ILE A 893 27.42 42.99 -1.46
C ILE A 893 26.48 43.70 -2.44
N GLY A 894 25.72 44.70 -2.00
CA GLY A 894 24.90 45.55 -2.88
C GLY A 894 24.11 46.61 -2.13
N SER A 895 23.70 47.65 -2.84
CA SER A 895 22.91 48.75 -2.27
C SER A 895 21.78 49.18 -3.20
N LYS A 896 20.58 49.35 -2.65
CA LYS A 896 19.41 49.92 -3.29
C LYS A 896 19.25 51.36 -2.83
N THR A 897 19.33 52.30 -3.77
CA THR A 897 19.32 53.75 -3.50
C THR A 897 17.94 54.39 -3.67
N THR A 898 16.95 53.65 -4.16
CA THR A 898 15.58 54.11 -4.39
C THR A 898 14.68 53.76 -3.21
N ASP A 899 13.70 54.62 -2.92
CA ASP A 899 12.69 54.36 -1.90
C ASP A 899 11.50 53.53 -2.45
N LYS A 900 11.44 53.30 -3.77
CA LYS A 900 10.33 52.60 -4.47
C LYS A 900 10.27 51.11 -4.11
N GLU A 901 9.07 50.53 -4.13
CA GLU A 901 8.90 49.08 -4.09
C GLU A 901 9.33 48.47 -5.43
N GLU A 902 10.39 47.66 -5.42
CA GLU A 902 10.90 46.96 -6.62
C GLU A 902 11.67 45.70 -6.24
N ASP A 903 11.80 44.77 -7.19
CA ASP A 903 12.64 43.59 -7.03
C ASP A 903 14.12 44.00 -7.07
N PHE A 904 14.91 43.46 -6.14
CA PHE A 904 16.34 43.77 -6.03
C PHE A 904 17.16 42.50 -5.93
N THR A 905 18.17 42.33 -6.77
CA THR A 905 19.03 41.14 -6.79
C THR A 905 20.47 41.52 -6.52
N VAL A 906 21.16 40.74 -5.67
CA VAL A 906 22.60 40.89 -5.40
C VAL A 906 23.31 39.56 -5.62
N GLU A 907 24.48 39.61 -6.25
CA GLU A 907 25.33 38.43 -6.46
C GLU A 907 26.24 38.23 -5.25
N PHE A 908 26.57 36.98 -4.94
CA PHE A 908 27.57 36.62 -3.93
C PHE A 908 28.50 35.51 -4.45
N PRO A 909 29.80 35.52 -4.06
CA PRO A 909 30.76 34.50 -4.49
C PRO A 909 30.49 33.16 -3.80
N ALA A 910 31.26 32.13 -4.16
CA ALA A 910 31.20 30.84 -3.48
C ALA A 910 31.51 30.99 -1.98
N ILE A 911 30.59 30.54 -1.12
CA ILE A 911 30.72 30.59 0.35
C ILE A 911 30.52 29.18 0.90
N LYS A 912 31.47 28.69 1.70
CA LYS A 912 31.43 27.33 2.27
C LYS A 912 30.66 27.23 3.59
N ASP A 913 30.76 28.28 4.40
CA ASP A 913 30.24 28.32 5.75
C ASP A 913 28.81 28.85 5.82
N ARG A 914 28.23 28.81 7.02
CA ARG A 914 26.91 29.41 7.29
C ARG A 914 26.95 30.90 6.95
N CYS A 915 25.94 31.37 6.21
CA CYS A 915 25.77 32.76 5.83
C CYS A 915 25.01 33.55 6.91
N ASP A 916 25.49 34.76 7.21
CA ASP A 916 24.84 35.80 7.99
C ASP A 916 24.42 36.94 7.05
N LEU A 917 23.14 36.98 6.69
CA LEU A 917 22.58 37.98 5.78
C LEU A 917 21.94 39.10 6.60
N ARG A 918 22.29 40.35 6.29
CA ARG A 918 21.73 41.54 6.92
C ARG A 918 21.28 42.54 5.87
N VAL A 919 20.08 43.07 6.06
CA VAL A 919 19.48 44.11 5.22
C VAL A 919 19.33 45.34 6.10
N LEU A 920 20.21 46.32 5.93
CA LEU A 920 20.09 47.61 6.58
C LEU A 920 19.13 48.46 5.76
N LEU A 921 17.92 48.66 6.28
CA LEU A 921 16.88 49.48 5.65
C LEU A 921 16.99 50.92 6.14
N ASN A 922 16.75 51.85 5.22
CA ASN A 922 16.76 53.30 5.46
C ASN A 922 15.49 53.93 4.87
N GLY A 923 14.84 54.80 5.64
CA GLY A 923 13.69 55.60 5.23
C GLY A 923 13.58 56.90 6.04
N THR A 924 12.59 57.73 5.72
CA THR A 924 12.28 58.91 6.54
C THR A 924 11.42 58.54 7.75
N ALA A 925 11.43 59.37 8.78
CA ALA A 925 10.71 59.09 10.01
C ALA A 925 9.21 58.89 9.74
N ASN A 926 8.66 57.80 10.28
CA ASN A 926 7.27 57.33 10.12
C ASN A 926 6.92 56.69 8.77
N GLU A 927 7.88 56.50 7.85
CA GLU A 927 7.69 55.67 6.65
C GLU A 927 7.77 54.16 6.95
N SER A 928 7.25 53.36 6.02
CA SER A 928 7.29 51.91 6.07
C SER A 928 8.37 51.37 5.12
N VAL A 929 9.28 50.55 5.65
CA VAL A 929 10.36 49.88 4.89
C VAL A 929 10.33 48.38 5.18
N GLY A 930 10.80 47.53 4.26
CA GLY A 930 10.79 46.10 4.53
C GLY A 930 10.83 45.17 3.32
N LEU A 931 10.61 43.90 3.62
CA LEU A 931 10.54 42.79 2.66
C LEU A 931 9.08 42.40 2.47
N LYS A 932 8.45 42.88 1.40
CA LYS A 932 7.04 42.56 1.13
C LYS A 932 6.88 41.23 0.38
N GLY A 933 7.83 40.88 -0.47
CA GLY A 933 7.88 39.59 -1.14
C GLY A 933 8.92 38.65 -0.53
N ASN A 934 8.95 37.42 -1.04
CA ASN A 934 9.90 36.41 -0.62
C ASN A 934 11.35 36.77 -0.98
N VAL A 935 12.28 36.37 -0.10
CA VAL A 935 13.72 36.45 -0.37
C VAL A 935 14.23 35.06 -0.72
N THR A 936 14.80 34.90 -1.92
CA THR A 936 15.26 33.61 -2.42
C THR A 936 16.74 33.62 -2.76
N VAL A 937 17.47 32.58 -2.37
CA VAL A 937 18.85 32.33 -2.78
C VAL A 937 18.84 31.40 -3.99
N ARG A 938 19.41 31.87 -5.10
CA ARG A 938 19.39 31.22 -6.41
C ARG A 938 20.80 30.86 -6.86
N THR A 939 20.91 29.76 -7.60
CA THR A 939 22.16 29.37 -8.25
C THR A 939 22.44 30.25 -9.47
N LYS A 940 23.72 30.50 -9.76
CA LYS A 940 24.18 31.39 -10.84
C LYS A 940 23.73 31.00 -12.26
N ARG A 941 23.19 29.78 -12.47
CA ARG A 941 22.78 29.23 -13.77
C ARG A 941 21.28 29.37 -14.12
N SER A 942 20.44 29.98 -13.28
CA SER A 942 18.98 30.03 -13.53
C SER A 942 18.49 31.23 -14.36
N ALA A 943 19.35 31.91 -15.14
CA ALA A 943 18.97 33.12 -15.87
C ALA A 943 18.59 32.89 -17.36
N SER A 944 18.47 31.64 -17.83
CA SER A 944 18.23 31.38 -19.26
C SER A 944 17.34 30.17 -19.58
N VAL A 945 16.18 30.02 -18.92
CA VAL A 945 15.05 29.25 -19.48
C VAL A 945 13.74 29.79 -18.88
N SER A 946 13.20 30.86 -19.45
CA SER A 946 11.77 31.19 -19.42
C SER A 946 11.49 32.32 -20.41
N ASP A 947 11.12 31.94 -21.63
CA ASP A 947 10.11 32.59 -22.46
C ASP A 947 9.24 31.48 -23.06
#